data_AF-A0A955AZL6-F1
#
_entry.id   AF-A0A955AZL6-F1
#
_cell.length_a   1.000
_cell.length_b   1.000
_cell.length_c   1.000
_cell.angle_alpha   90.00
_cell.angle_beta   90.00
_cell.angle_gamma   90.00
#
_symmetry.space_group_name_H-M   'P 1'
#
loop_
_entity.id
_entity.type
_entity.pdbx_description
1 polymer ?
#
loop_
_entity_poly.entity_id
_entity_poly.type
_entity_poly.pdbx_seq_one_letter_code
_entity_poly.pdbx_strand_id
1 'polypeptide(L)'
;MPWILLLASVVAAPGNESTAANSTYDVAVCMRVSDSPQFTPLYRENLRQQIEGQLNSFFGAFAQVSVLSSGHPLIDEYRGRPASEPADVDELWDRLPHEKTLIATVDFRQQRYQVELRELDRERRQETPVYRGSTPDRLWLAKSICLAIKDHLALVAEITPGTFTNSVAIQFRGDQHRQPLVNMLGESSVMQPYWVLRRRDGSRVRHPIPNTLLRVHPNQSLNKADVITSRNQPWARTAAVVGFEAIKVTTQPGRIRLRLVDAATGDPVIQCNVLVNDSGFDKFSAGDNVGSPDREGYVTVPRSLRGVAFVKVSQGSTAVIQVPLPIDASFAEHEIKVPVDSEPGKRMEFDRRLRFLMQDVQTLAAMQSDAFREVNQLNSKDNKQYEQALTRAEQTTRGVAPLLIDAKDRFRVAVRDVETLNLQDARIPYMEEQLKRIEDQHRSLGELANNLKEAIDTREAGKRAKVLLDLARQAEQEGDIDEALARYQLAQDELEQPQVTARMDSIRKLWDITNSPKRQTAHNFIYNEWANAELTEIKTLLPRVEDAFATLKADGDYLRGWKLIRTIDAHLADLGALVDQLSLRAGDGDEELGTYQQLTQDLAELQERVATFVAEASAAEQTDSEPAAANNAPAAAGNANPPPATNAPPAKSPLEEEEEEEPR
;
A
#
# COMPACT_ATOMS: atom_id res chain seq x y z
N MET A 1 18.58 56.36 38.41
CA MET A 1 19.11 55.54 39.51
C MET A 1 17.96 54.81 40.19
N PRO A 2 17.94 53.47 40.17
CA PRO A 2 17.31 52.70 41.24
C PRO A 2 18.32 51.74 41.89
N TRP A 3 18.17 51.58 43.20
CA TRP A 3 18.99 50.74 44.07
C TRP A 3 18.71 49.25 43.83
N ILE A 4 19.75 48.46 43.58
CA ILE A 4 19.70 47.00 43.53
C ILE A 4 20.12 46.47 44.91
N LEU A 5 19.16 45.88 45.62
CA LEU A 5 19.37 45.12 46.86
C LEU A 5 19.94 43.74 46.49
N LEU A 6 21.23 43.54 46.73
CA LEU A 6 21.93 42.26 46.68
C LEU A 6 21.60 41.45 47.95
N LEU A 7 20.62 40.56 47.87
CA LEU A 7 20.41 39.50 48.86
C LEU A 7 21.42 38.38 48.61
N ALA A 8 22.55 38.43 49.33
CA ALA A 8 23.49 37.33 49.40
C ALA A 8 22.87 36.20 50.24
N SER A 9 22.20 35.26 49.58
CA SER A 9 21.81 33.99 50.19
C SER A 9 23.07 33.17 50.47
N VAL A 10 23.48 33.13 51.74
CA VAL A 10 24.49 32.21 52.26
C VAL A 10 23.98 30.78 52.05
N VAL A 11 24.47 30.13 51.00
CA VAL A 11 24.30 28.69 50.82
C VAL A 11 25.15 28.02 51.89
N ALA A 12 24.52 27.61 52.98
CA ALA A 12 25.15 26.76 53.98
C ALA A 12 25.67 25.51 53.28
N ALA A 13 26.99 25.29 53.33
CA ALA A 13 27.61 24.06 52.85
C ALA A 13 26.93 22.88 53.56
N PRO A 14 26.43 21.86 52.84
CA PRO A 14 25.84 20.69 53.48
C PRO A 14 26.88 20.07 54.40
N GLY A 15 26.54 19.93 55.68
CA GLY A 15 27.38 19.28 56.68
C GLY A 15 27.76 17.86 56.22
N ASN A 16 29.07 17.60 56.21
CA ASN A 16 29.68 16.32 55.86
C ASN A 16 29.36 15.26 56.95
N GLU A 17 28.12 14.76 56.98
CA GLU A 17 27.73 13.59 57.77
C GLU A 17 27.68 12.34 56.89
N SER A 18 28.85 11.95 56.37
CA SER A 18 29.09 10.58 55.89
C SER A 18 30.05 9.89 56.87
N THR A 19 29.54 9.57 58.07
CA THR A 19 30.27 8.77 59.07
C THR A 19 30.54 7.33 58.60
N ALA A 20 29.84 6.87 57.54
CA ALA A 20 29.98 5.54 56.96
C ALA A 20 31.26 5.36 56.13
N ALA A 21 31.95 6.41 55.71
CA ALA A 21 33.17 6.27 54.90
C ALA A 21 34.33 5.59 55.65
N ASN A 22 34.30 5.61 56.99
CA ASN A 22 35.39 5.09 57.84
C ASN A 22 35.04 3.77 58.56
N SER A 23 33.83 3.23 58.40
CA SER A 23 33.46 1.96 59.05
C SER A 23 33.94 0.76 58.23
N THR A 24 34.50 -0.23 58.92
CA THR A 24 34.81 -1.56 58.38
C THR A 24 33.50 -2.31 58.09
N TYR A 25 33.41 -3.01 56.95
CA TYR A 25 32.25 -3.84 56.64
C TYR A 25 32.14 -5.02 57.61
N ASP A 26 30.95 -5.23 58.16
CA ASP A 26 30.64 -6.44 58.94
C ASP A 26 30.01 -7.50 58.02
N VAL A 27 30.79 -8.55 57.72
CA VAL A 27 30.43 -9.60 56.76
C VAL A 27 30.29 -10.93 57.47
N ALA A 28 29.10 -11.53 57.40
CA ALA A 28 28.88 -12.91 57.82
C ALA A 28 28.81 -13.85 56.63
N VAL A 29 29.53 -14.97 56.69
CA VAL A 29 29.44 -16.07 55.75
C VAL A 29 28.72 -17.22 56.43
N CYS A 30 27.44 -17.36 56.15
CA CYS A 30 26.61 -18.49 56.57
C CYS A 30 26.94 -19.71 55.70
N MET A 31 27.86 -20.54 56.19
CA MET A 31 28.35 -21.70 55.46
C MET A 31 27.54 -22.95 55.84
N ARG A 32 26.84 -23.51 54.84
CA ARG A 32 26.20 -24.82 54.93
C ARG A 32 27.03 -25.84 54.15
N VAL A 33 27.37 -26.94 54.80
CA VAL A 33 28.05 -28.07 54.17
C VAL A 33 27.11 -29.28 54.20
N SER A 34 27.00 -30.02 53.09
CA SER A 34 26.11 -31.17 53.00
C SER A 34 26.54 -32.33 53.92
N ASP A 35 25.60 -33.24 54.21
CA ASP A 35 25.83 -34.43 55.05
C ASP A 35 26.54 -35.57 54.31
N SER A 36 27.25 -35.25 53.23
CA SER A 36 28.12 -36.21 52.54
C SER A 36 29.23 -36.71 53.49
N PRO A 37 29.55 -38.02 53.47
CA PRO A 37 30.65 -38.59 54.24
C PRO A 37 32.03 -37.95 53.97
N GLN A 38 32.17 -37.24 52.83
CA GLN A 38 33.39 -36.50 52.50
C GLN A 38 33.63 -35.31 53.44
N PHE A 39 32.57 -34.78 54.07
CA PHE A 39 32.63 -33.63 54.97
C PHE A 39 32.59 -34.05 56.44
N THR A 40 33.67 -34.68 56.91
CA THR A 40 33.80 -35.02 58.33
C THR A 40 33.71 -33.76 59.21
N PRO A 41 33.24 -33.86 60.47
CA PRO A 41 33.13 -32.71 61.37
C PRO A 41 34.44 -31.91 61.49
N LEU A 42 35.57 -32.60 61.61
CA LEU A 42 36.90 -31.98 61.64
C LEU A 42 37.20 -31.19 60.36
N TYR A 43 36.82 -31.73 59.20
CA TYR A 43 37.03 -31.03 57.93
C TYR A 43 36.12 -29.82 57.77
N ARG A 44 34.86 -29.89 58.22
CA ARG A 44 33.94 -28.74 58.22
C ARG A 44 34.50 -27.59 59.06
N GLU A 45 35.04 -27.90 60.24
CA GLU A 45 35.64 -26.89 61.12
C GLU A 45 36.94 -26.32 60.53
N ASN A 46 37.82 -27.16 59.98
CA ASN A 46 39.02 -26.71 59.29
C ASN A 46 38.69 -25.83 58.08
N LEU A 47 37.67 -26.19 57.29
CA LEU A 47 37.21 -25.41 56.16
C LEU A 47 36.71 -24.03 56.60
N ARG A 48 35.90 -23.99 57.67
CA ARG A 48 35.40 -22.75 58.30
C ARG A 48 36.54 -21.82 58.70
N GLN A 49 37.49 -22.32 59.49
CA GLN A 49 38.65 -21.56 59.97
C GLN A 49 39.56 -21.07 58.83
N GLN A 50 39.78 -21.90 57.81
CA GLN A 50 40.57 -21.52 56.63
C GLN A 50 39.92 -20.39 55.85
N ILE A 51 38.60 -20.45 55.61
CA ILE A 51 37.87 -19.41 54.91
C ILE A 51 37.90 -18.11 55.71
N GLU A 52 37.61 -18.18 57.01
CA GLU A 52 37.61 -17.02 57.91
C GLU A 52 38.98 -16.33 57.96
N GLY A 53 40.04 -17.10 58.17
CA GLY A 53 41.41 -16.58 58.22
C GLY A 53 41.88 -16.00 56.89
N GLN A 54 41.58 -16.67 55.77
CA GLN A 54 41.95 -16.18 54.44
C GLN A 54 41.20 -14.91 54.05
N LEU A 55 39.90 -14.81 54.35
CA LEU A 55 39.10 -13.63 54.01
C LEU A 55 39.47 -12.42 54.89
N ASN A 56 39.67 -12.60 56.19
CA ASN A 56 40.15 -11.52 57.06
C ASN A 56 41.55 -11.05 56.67
N SER A 57 42.44 -11.97 56.27
CA SER A 57 43.76 -11.61 55.73
C SER A 57 43.66 -10.87 54.40
N PHE A 58 42.73 -11.29 53.52
CA PHE A 58 42.53 -10.69 52.21
C PHE A 58 41.92 -9.28 52.28
N PHE A 59 40.84 -9.09 53.05
CA PHE A 59 40.18 -7.79 53.18
C PHE A 59 40.87 -6.85 54.19
N GLY A 60 41.63 -7.39 55.14
CA GLY A 60 42.32 -6.59 56.15
C GLY A 60 41.36 -5.68 56.91
N ALA A 61 41.68 -4.39 56.98
CA ALA A 61 40.85 -3.40 57.69
C ALA A 61 39.54 -3.03 56.95
N PHE A 62 39.36 -3.51 55.72
CA PHE A 62 38.19 -3.19 54.90
C PHE A 62 36.93 -3.92 55.37
N ALA A 63 37.07 -5.20 55.73
CA ALA A 63 35.95 -6.02 56.19
C ALA A 63 36.39 -6.94 57.34
N GLN A 64 35.55 -7.02 58.37
CA GLN A 64 35.62 -8.06 59.38
C GLN A 64 34.70 -9.19 58.94
N VAL A 65 35.28 -10.37 58.70
CA VAL A 65 34.56 -11.52 58.20
C VAL A 65 34.39 -12.55 59.30
N SER A 66 33.15 -12.96 59.57
CA SER A 66 32.80 -14.08 60.45
C SER A 66 32.22 -15.23 59.63
N VAL A 67 32.68 -16.46 59.86
CA VAL A 67 32.15 -17.64 59.15
C VAL A 67 31.35 -18.49 60.13
N LEU A 68 30.03 -18.54 59.91
CA LEU A 68 29.04 -19.18 60.77
C LEU A 68 28.58 -20.49 60.15
N SER A 69 28.67 -21.59 60.90
CA SER A 69 28.20 -22.93 60.50
C SER A 69 26.92 -23.37 61.23
N SER A 70 26.52 -22.63 62.26
CA SER A 70 25.29 -22.86 63.05
C SER A 70 24.84 -21.57 63.73
N GLY A 71 23.62 -21.57 64.27
CA GLY A 71 23.08 -20.48 65.11
C GLY A 71 22.61 -19.22 64.38
N HIS A 72 22.87 -19.09 63.08
CA HIS A 72 22.35 -17.99 62.27
C HIS A 72 20.98 -18.39 61.66
N PRO A 73 19.93 -17.54 61.72
CA PRO A 73 18.60 -17.87 61.21
C PRO A 73 18.57 -18.40 59.77
N LEU A 74 19.39 -17.82 58.89
CA LEU A 74 19.51 -18.26 57.49
C LEU A 74 20.04 -19.70 57.35
N ILE A 75 20.89 -20.17 58.25
CA ILE A 75 21.45 -21.53 58.15
C ILE A 75 20.33 -22.56 58.34
N ASP A 76 19.37 -22.26 59.22
CA ASP A 76 18.21 -23.11 59.46
C ASP A 76 17.16 -23.00 58.36
N GLU A 77 16.91 -21.80 57.83
CA GLU A 77 15.98 -21.60 56.72
C GLU A 77 16.45 -22.27 55.42
N TYR A 78 17.74 -22.18 55.12
CA TYR A 78 18.35 -22.85 53.98
C TYR A 78 18.70 -24.31 54.28
N ARG A 79 18.23 -24.91 55.39
CA ARG A 79 18.44 -26.33 55.68
C ARG A 79 17.61 -27.18 54.72
N GLY A 80 18.27 -27.87 53.80
CA GLY A 80 17.64 -28.69 52.76
C GLY A 80 17.44 -27.99 51.42
N ARG A 81 17.53 -26.65 51.35
CA ARG A 81 17.38 -25.86 50.12
C ARG A 81 18.73 -25.44 49.51
N PRO A 82 18.90 -25.44 48.18
CA PRO A 82 20.09 -24.87 47.54
C PRO A 82 20.10 -23.34 47.73
N ALA A 83 21.28 -22.70 47.66
CA ALA A 83 21.37 -21.23 47.70
C ALA A 83 20.66 -20.58 46.49
N SER A 84 20.36 -21.37 45.47
CA SER A 84 19.60 -20.93 44.30
C SER A 84 18.10 -20.77 44.50
N GLU A 85 17.50 -21.37 45.52
CA GLU A 85 16.10 -21.12 45.84
C GLU A 85 15.94 -19.76 46.54
N PRO A 86 15.06 -18.88 46.06
CA PRO A 86 14.77 -17.61 46.73
C PRO A 86 14.16 -17.89 48.12
N ALA A 87 14.70 -17.22 49.15
CA ALA A 87 14.04 -17.18 50.44
C ALA A 87 12.88 -16.18 50.41
N ASP A 88 12.00 -16.25 51.41
CA ASP A 88 11.02 -15.19 51.64
C ASP A 88 11.74 -14.02 52.33
N VAL A 89 12.38 -13.19 51.52
CA VAL A 89 13.41 -12.24 51.97
C VAL A 89 12.84 -11.11 52.82
N ASP A 90 11.55 -10.80 52.68
CA ASP A 90 10.94 -9.65 53.33
C ASP A 90 10.95 -9.77 54.86
N GLU A 91 10.73 -10.98 55.41
CA GLU A 91 10.85 -11.23 56.85
C GLU A 91 12.31 -11.36 57.32
N LEU A 92 13.22 -11.71 56.41
CA LEU A 92 14.62 -11.95 56.72
C LEU A 92 15.42 -10.67 56.93
N TRP A 93 15.14 -9.62 56.16
CA TRP A 93 15.93 -8.38 56.20
C TRP A 93 16.04 -7.76 57.58
N ASP A 94 14.97 -7.84 58.37
CA ASP A 94 14.92 -7.26 59.72
C ASP A 94 15.63 -8.15 60.76
N ARG A 95 15.88 -9.43 60.43
CA ARG A 95 16.54 -10.40 61.30
C ARG A 95 18.05 -10.54 61.03
N LEU A 96 18.56 -10.03 59.91
CA LEU A 96 19.99 -10.11 59.60
C LEU A 96 20.80 -9.25 60.58
N PRO A 97 21.71 -9.83 61.38
CA PRO A 97 22.49 -9.05 62.35
C PRO A 97 23.61 -8.24 61.68
N HIS A 98 24.13 -8.74 60.55
CA HIS A 98 25.28 -8.17 59.84
C HIS A 98 24.85 -7.28 58.68
N GLU A 99 25.75 -6.38 58.24
CA GLU A 99 25.51 -5.53 57.07
C GLU A 99 25.42 -6.36 55.78
N LYS A 100 26.32 -7.34 55.67
CA LYS A 100 26.48 -8.21 54.51
C LYS A 100 26.40 -9.65 54.98
N THR A 101 25.50 -10.44 54.41
CA THR A 101 25.40 -11.86 54.75
C THR A 101 25.50 -12.71 53.49
N LEU A 102 26.50 -13.58 53.41
CA LEU A 102 26.68 -14.50 52.29
C LEU A 102 26.28 -15.90 52.70
N ILE A 103 25.38 -16.50 51.93
CA ILE A 103 24.96 -17.88 52.07
C ILE A 103 25.84 -18.72 51.15
N ALA A 104 26.71 -19.54 51.72
CA ALA A 104 27.57 -20.46 50.99
C ALA A 104 27.11 -21.90 51.20
N THR A 105 26.57 -22.55 50.16
CA THR A 105 26.23 -23.97 50.22
C THR A 105 27.29 -24.79 49.51
N VAL A 106 27.83 -25.78 50.22
CA VAL A 106 28.87 -26.67 49.74
C VAL A 106 28.32 -28.09 49.70
N ASP A 107 28.36 -28.72 48.53
CA ASP A 107 27.92 -30.11 48.34
C ASP A 107 29.00 -30.93 47.63
N PHE A 108 28.93 -32.26 47.72
CA PHE A 108 29.79 -33.18 47.00
C PHE A 108 28.93 -34.10 46.14
N ARG A 109 28.87 -33.80 44.84
CA ARG A 109 28.09 -34.55 43.84
C ARG A 109 28.96 -34.84 42.64
N GLN A 110 28.77 -36.02 42.03
CA GLN A 110 29.48 -36.41 40.80
C GLN A 110 31.01 -36.29 40.93
N GLN A 111 31.57 -36.68 42.08
CA GLN A 111 33.01 -36.60 42.38
C GLN A 111 33.61 -35.19 42.35
N ARG A 112 32.77 -34.15 42.50
CA ARG A 112 33.20 -32.75 42.58
C ARG A 112 32.54 -32.05 43.75
N TYR A 113 33.29 -31.15 44.37
CA TYR A 113 32.76 -30.20 45.34
C TYR A 113 32.05 -29.09 44.57
N GLN A 114 30.76 -28.93 44.80
CA GLN A 114 29.94 -27.86 44.23
C GLN A 114 29.77 -26.77 45.29
N VAL A 115 29.96 -25.53 44.88
CA VAL A 115 29.80 -24.34 45.73
C VAL A 115 28.74 -23.47 45.09
N GLU A 116 27.69 -23.16 45.84
CA GLU A 116 26.79 -22.06 45.50
C GLU A 116 26.96 -20.93 46.52
N LEU A 117 26.97 -19.69 46.04
CA LEU A 117 27.10 -18.50 46.88
C LEU A 117 26.04 -17.49 46.49
N ARG A 118 25.35 -16.92 47.47
CA ARG A 118 24.44 -15.78 47.30
C ARG A 118 24.71 -14.77 48.41
N GLU A 119 24.81 -13.49 48.09
CA GLU A 119 24.87 -12.41 49.07
C GLU A 119 23.47 -11.82 49.29
N LEU A 120 23.17 -11.55 50.55
CA LEU A 120 22.08 -10.73 51.04
C LEU A 120 22.69 -9.43 51.58
N ASP A 121 22.41 -8.32 50.90
CA ASP A 121 22.85 -6.99 51.29
C ASP A 121 21.76 -6.32 52.12
N ARG A 122 21.92 -6.31 53.45
CA ARG A 122 20.91 -5.78 54.37
C ARG A 122 20.67 -4.29 54.16
N GLU A 123 21.74 -3.53 53.96
CA GLU A 123 21.66 -2.07 53.81
C GLU A 123 20.88 -1.69 52.55
N ARG A 124 20.91 -2.56 51.54
CA ARG A 124 20.25 -2.32 50.26
C ARG A 124 18.98 -3.13 50.04
N ARG A 125 18.68 -4.07 50.95
CA ARG A 125 17.61 -5.07 50.82
C ARG A 125 17.63 -5.72 49.43
N GLN A 126 18.82 -6.13 49.00
CA GLN A 126 19.04 -6.69 47.67
C GLN A 126 19.76 -8.04 47.77
N GLU A 127 19.33 -9.00 46.96
CA GLU A 127 20.04 -10.27 46.75
C GLU A 127 20.94 -10.19 45.52
N THR A 128 22.12 -10.81 45.58
CA THR A 128 22.96 -10.98 44.40
C THR A 128 22.56 -12.24 43.61
N PRO A 129 22.94 -12.32 42.33
CA PRO A 129 22.89 -13.57 41.59
C PRO A 129 23.64 -14.69 42.30
N VAL A 130 23.21 -15.92 42.04
CA VAL A 130 23.82 -17.13 42.61
C VAL A 130 25.08 -17.46 41.83
N TYR A 131 26.22 -17.41 42.51
CA TYR A 131 27.43 -18.04 42.02
C TYR A 131 27.26 -19.55 41.99
N ARG A 132 27.78 -20.22 40.97
CA ARG A 132 27.98 -21.68 40.99
C ARG A 132 29.39 -22.01 40.53
N GLY A 133 30.16 -22.62 41.42
CA GLY A 133 31.50 -23.13 41.15
C GLY A 133 31.60 -24.63 41.42
N SER A 134 32.58 -25.29 40.80
CA SER A 134 32.95 -26.64 41.22
C SER A 134 34.45 -26.91 41.14
N THR A 135 34.95 -27.70 42.08
CA THR A 135 36.34 -28.16 42.09
C THR A 135 36.39 -29.67 42.36
N PRO A 136 37.25 -30.44 41.68
CA PRO A 136 37.50 -31.82 42.06
C PRO A 136 38.44 -31.93 43.28
N ASP A 137 39.23 -30.89 43.56
CA ASP A 137 40.24 -30.89 44.60
C ASP A 137 39.70 -30.36 45.94
N ARG A 138 39.75 -31.22 46.95
CA ARG A 138 39.37 -30.94 48.33
C ARG A 138 40.23 -29.85 48.98
N LEU A 139 41.52 -29.80 48.67
CA LEU A 139 42.45 -28.82 49.23
C LEU A 139 42.21 -27.42 48.64
N TRP A 140 41.66 -27.36 47.43
CA TRP A 140 41.36 -26.13 46.73
C TRP A 140 39.98 -25.54 47.08
N LEU A 141 39.12 -26.29 47.79
CA LEU A 141 37.75 -25.88 48.11
C LEU A 141 37.68 -24.58 48.92
N ALA A 142 38.45 -24.45 50.00
CA ALA A 142 38.48 -23.23 50.82
C ALA A 142 38.86 -22.01 49.96
N LYS A 143 39.92 -22.16 49.15
CA LYS A 143 40.38 -21.11 48.23
C LYS A 143 39.33 -20.77 47.17
N SER A 144 38.59 -21.76 46.67
CA SER A 144 37.49 -21.56 45.72
C SER A 144 36.40 -20.67 46.32
N ILE A 145 36.02 -20.95 47.56
CA ILE A 145 34.99 -20.19 48.29
C ILE A 145 35.49 -18.77 48.56
N CYS A 146 36.74 -18.61 49.01
CA CYS A 146 37.32 -17.29 49.24
C CYS A 146 37.36 -16.43 47.96
N LEU A 147 37.77 -17.01 46.83
CA LEU A 147 37.78 -16.32 45.53
C LEU A 147 36.36 -15.96 45.07
N ALA A 148 35.40 -16.88 45.24
CA ALA A 148 34.01 -16.61 44.92
C ALA A 148 33.46 -15.44 45.75
N ILE A 149 33.72 -15.41 47.06
CA ILE A 149 33.31 -14.33 47.96
C ILE A 149 33.97 -13.01 47.56
N LYS A 150 35.28 -13.01 47.29
CA LYS A 150 35.99 -11.83 46.78
C LYS A 150 35.30 -11.26 45.53
N ASP A 151 34.97 -12.12 44.58
CA ASP A 151 34.41 -11.70 43.31
C ASP A 151 32.95 -11.25 43.44
N HIS A 152 32.18 -11.85 44.36
CA HIS A 152 30.74 -11.62 44.52
C HIS A 152 30.38 -10.55 45.55
N LEU A 153 31.28 -10.18 46.44
CA LEU A 153 30.98 -9.19 47.49
C LEU A 153 30.58 -7.84 46.88
N ALA A 154 29.32 -7.42 47.07
CA ALA A 154 28.72 -6.25 46.43
C ALA A 154 29.11 -4.93 47.13
N LEU A 155 30.36 -4.53 46.95
CA LEU A 155 30.93 -3.33 47.56
C LEU A 155 30.13 -2.05 47.25
N VAL A 156 30.06 -1.14 48.22
CA VAL A 156 29.50 0.22 48.07
C VAL A 156 30.64 1.21 47.87
N ALA A 157 30.54 2.02 46.82
CA ALA A 157 31.35 3.21 46.63
C ALA A 157 30.48 4.46 46.65
N GLU A 158 30.97 5.52 47.29
CA GLU A 158 30.48 6.87 47.10
C GLU A 158 31.03 7.42 45.78
N ILE A 159 30.19 8.06 44.98
CA ILE A 159 30.56 8.62 43.69
C ILE A 159 30.68 10.13 43.83
N THR A 160 31.83 10.66 43.45
CA THR A 160 32.01 12.10 43.22
C THR A 160 32.07 12.34 41.71
N PRO A 161 31.00 12.86 41.09
CA PRO A 161 30.99 13.17 39.66
C PRO A 161 32.12 14.15 39.32
N GLY A 162 32.90 13.82 38.29
CA GLY A 162 33.94 14.71 37.77
C GLY A 162 33.35 15.87 36.96
N THR A 163 34.22 16.76 36.48
CA THR A 163 33.87 17.78 35.48
C THR A 163 33.53 17.16 34.12
N PHE A 164 34.08 15.99 33.82
CA PHE A 164 33.83 15.24 32.59
C PHE A 164 32.75 14.19 32.81
N THR A 165 31.85 14.05 31.82
CA THR A 165 30.73 13.10 31.86
C THR A 165 31.17 11.64 31.86
N ASN A 166 32.36 11.35 31.32
CA ASN A 166 32.80 9.99 30.98
C ASN A 166 33.60 9.31 32.09
N SER A 167 33.91 10.01 33.19
CA SER A 167 34.63 9.42 34.31
C SER A 167 34.16 9.99 35.64
N VAL A 168 34.10 9.17 36.67
CA VAL A 168 33.79 9.59 38.03
C VAL A 168 34.88 9.16 39.00
N ALA A 169 35.06 9.93 40.06
CA ALA A 169 35.85 9.49 41.20
C ALA A 169 34.97 8.59 42.08
N ILE A 170 35.52 7.46 42.51
CA ILE A 170 34.85 6.51 43.40
C ILE A 170 35.65 6.38 44.69
N GLN A 171 34.96 6.36 45.82
CA GLN A 171 35.56 6.17 47.13
C GLN A 171 34.82 5.06 47.86
N PHE A 172 35.53 3.99 48.24
CA PHE A 172 34.93 2.91 49.03
C PHE A 172 35.07 3.20 50.53
N ARG A 173 34.25 2.53 51.33
CA ARG A 173 34.45 2.52 52.79
C ARG A 173 35.84 1.96 53.12
N GLY A 174 36.54 2.55 54.08
CA GLY A 174 37.88 2.09 54.48
C GLY A 174 39.03 2.47 53.53
N ASP A 175 38.82 3.35 52.54
CA ASP A 175 39.88 3.80 51.60
C ASP A 175 41.09 4.45 52.31
N GLN A 176 40.93 4.90 53.56
CA GLN A 176 42.02 5.43 54.39
C GLN A 176 43.16 4.41 54.63
N HIS A 177 42.91 3.11 54.42
CA HIS A 177 43.87 2.04 54.69
C HIS A 177 44.92 1.83 53.57
N ARG A 178 44.95 2.68 52.53
CA ARG A 178 45.96 2.69 51.45
C ARG A 178 46.11 1.36 50.68
N GLN A 179 45.19 0.40 50.83
CA GLN A 179 45.19 -0.79 49.99
C GLN A 179 44.64 -0.42 48.61
N PRO A 180 45.32 -0.81 47.51
CA PRO A 180 44.81 -0.58 46.17
C PRO A 180 43.46 -1.28 45.98
N LEU A 181 42.37 -0.51 45.95
CA LEU A 181 41.00 -1.00 45.77
C LEU A 181 40.81 -1.82 44.49
N VAL A 182 41.65 -1.56 43.48
CA VAL A 182 41.79 -2.36 42.26
C VAL A 182 41.98 -3.85 42.56
N ASN A 183 42.76 -4.20 43.59
CA ASN A 183 43.05 -5.60 43.92
C ASN A 183 41.82 -6.37 44.42
N MET A 184 40.83 -5.64 44.95
CA MET A 184 39.60 -6.20 45.49
C MET A 184 38.50 -6.34 44.45
N LEU A 185 38.36 -5.35 43.57
CA LEU A 185 37.30 -5.33 42.57
C LEU A 185 37.55 -6.39 41.48
N GLY A 186 38.82 -6.65 41.14
CA GLY A 186 39.21 -7.50 40.02
C GLY A 186 39.40 -6.69 38.73
N GLU A 187 39.81 -7.37 37.66
CA GLU A 187 39.96 -6.71 36.36
C GLU A 187 38.57 -6.44 35.75
N SER A 188 38.32 -5.17 35.38
CA SER A 188 37.10 -4.74 34.66
C SER A 188 35.79 -4.93 35.43
N SER A 189 35.81 -4.67 36.73
CA SER A 189 34.61 -4.75 37.56
C SER A 189 33.58 -3.71 37.15
N VAL A 190 32.33 -4.14 37.21
CA VAL A 190 31.17 -3.33 36.82
C VAL A 190 30.45 -2.90 38.07
N MET A 191 30.01 -1.65 38.11
CA MET A 191 29.18 -1.15 39.19
C MET A 191 27.91 -0.51 38.65
N GLN A 192 26.78 -0.74 39.31
CA GLN A 192 25.53 -0.05 39.05
C GLN A 192 25.49 1.23 39.90
N PRO A 193 25.45 2.42 39.29
CA PRO A 193 25.25 3.66 40.03
C PRO A 193 23.79 3.90 40.38
N TYR A 194 23.58 4.62 41.49
CA TYR A 194 22.30 4.97 42.10
C TYR A 194 22.27 6.44 42.49
N TRP A 195 21.10 7.07 42.31
CA TRP A 195 20.75 8.31 42.99
C TRP A 195 20.40 7.99 44.44
N VAL A 196 21.01 8.70 45.39
CA VAL A 196 20.65 8.63 46.81
C VAL A 196 19.67 9.75 47.10
N LEU A 197 18.39 9.40 47.20
CA LEU A 197 17.28 10.32 47.43
C LEU A 197 16.95 10.41 48.91
N ARG A 198 16.71 11.63 49.42
CA ARG A 198 16.18 11.82 50.78
C ARG A 198 14.67 11.93 50.76
N ARG A 199 14.00 11.02 51.48
CA ARG A 199 12.56 11.05 51.71
C ARG A 199 12.19 12.12 52.76
N ARG A 200 10.90 12.42 52.85
CA ARG A 200 10.36 13.42 53.80
C ARG A 200 10.59 13.05 55.27
N ASP A 201 10.67 11.76 55.58
CA ASP A 201 10.98 11.21 56.90
C ASP A 201 12.48 11.25 57.25
N GLY A 202 13.33 11.76 56.34
CA GLY A 202 14.78 11.79 56.51
C GLY A 202 15.49 10.51 56.07
N SER A 203 14.77 9.44 55.75
CA SER A 203 15.36 8.19 55.24
C SER A 203 15.97 8.39 53.85
N ARG A 204 17.01 7.60 53.54
CA ARG A 204 17.69 7.61 52.24
C ARG A 204 17.23 6.40 51.43
N VAL A 205 16.91 6.62 50.16
CA VAL A 205 16.55 5.55 49.22
C VAL A 205 17.38 5.64 47.96
N ARG A 206 17.86 4.49 47.51
CA ARG A 206 18.65 4.35 46.29
C ARG A 206 17.71 4.11 45.12
N HIS A 207 17.89 4.87 44.05
CA HIS A 207 17.20 4.62 42.78
C HIS A 207 18.26 4.39 41.69
N PRO A 208 18.28 3.25 40.99
CA PRO A 208 19.29 2.98 39.98
C PRO A 208 19.23 4.07 38.91
N ILE A 209 20.40 4.54 38.46
CA ILE A 209 20.49 5.48 37.35
C ILE A 209 20.23 4.70 36.07
N PRO A 210 19.14 4.95 35.34
CA PRO A 210 18.77 4.14 34.18
C PRO A 210 19.86 4.16 33.11
N ASN A 211 20.04 3.02 32.45
CA ASN A 211 20.95 2.83 31.32
C ASN A 211 22.38 3.34 31.59
N THR A 212 22.86 3.16 32.81
CA THR A 212 24.18 3.65 33.25
C THR A 212 24.87 2.55 34.04
N LEU A 213 26.11 2.25 33.69
CA LEU A 213 27.04 1.41 34.44
C LEU A 213 28.37 2.14 34.62
N LEU A 214 29.12 1.77 35.65
CA LEU A 214 30.49 2.20 35.84
C LEU A 214 31.42 1.02 35.58
N ARG A 215 32.53 1.26 34.90
CA ARG A 215 33.59 0.28 34.71
C ARG A 215 34.86 0.72 35.40
N VAL A 216 35.34 -0.07 36.36
CA VAL A 216 36.57 0.22 37.10
C VAL A 216 37.74 -0.43 36.35
N HIS A 217 38.74 0.39 36.02
CA HIS A 217 39.95 -0.07 35.33
C HIS A 217 41.10 -0.27 36.30
N PRO A 218 41.88 -1.37 36.16
CA PRO A 218 42.99 -1.62 37.07
C PRO A 218 44.15 -0.62 36.93
N ASN A 219 44.27 0.03 35.76
CA ASN A 219 45.40 0.90 35.42
C ASN A 219 45.12 2.41 35.59
N GLN A 220 43.87 2.80 35.89
CA GLN A 220 43.56 4.20 36.16
C GLN A 220 43.94 4.54 37.61
N SER A 221 44.30 5.79 37.89
CA SER A 221 44.56 6.29 39.26
C SER A 221 43.51 5.73 40.21
N LEU A 222 43.96 5.12 41.32
CA LEU A 222 43.30 4.14 42.19
C LEU A 222 41.77 4.27 42.47
N ASN A 223 41.18 5.44 42.21
CA ASN A 223 39.83 5.84 42.61
C ASN A 223 39.02 6.42 41.42
N LYS A 224 39.18 5.91 40.19
CA LYS A 224 38.38 6.35 39.02
C LYS A 224 37.64 5.21 38.34
N ALA A 225 36.45 5.52 37.84
CA ALA A 225 35.66 4.61 37.00
C ALA A 225 35.18 5.33 35.73
N ASP A 226 35.17 4.61 34.63
CA ASP A 226 34.60 5.07 33.37
C ASP A 226 33.07 4.97 33.44
N VAL A 227 32.38 6.00 32.96
CA VAL A 227 30.92 6.05 32.91
C VAL A 227 30.46 5.54 31.56
N ILE A 228 29.69 4.45 31.58
CA ILE A 228 29.03 3.89 30.41
C ILE A 228 27.56 4.25 30.51
N THR A 229 27.10 5.24 29.74
CA THR A 229 25.71 5.71 29.81
C THR A 229 25.18 6.08 28.44
N SER A 230 23.86 5.97 28.26
CA SER A 230 23.13 6.59 27.15
C SER A 230 22.48 7.93 27.52
N ARG A 231 22.66 8.40 28.76
CA ARG A 231 22.11 9.67 29.23
C ARG A 231 23.13 10.80 29.04
N ASN A 232 22.65 11.96 28.62
CA ASN A 232 23.50 13.16 28.52
C ASN A 232 23.95 13.69 29.90
N GLN A 233 23.13 13.48 30.94
CA GLN A 233 23.39 13.95 32.32
C GLN A 233 22.98 12.88 33.34
N PRO A 234 23.76 11.80 33.53
CA PRO A 234 23.47 10.78 34.53
C PRO A 234 23.56 11.33 35.97
N TRP A 235 24.35 12.39 36.18
CA TRP A 235 24.67 12.98 37.49
C TRP A 235 23.85 14.24 37.82
N ALA A 236 22.66 14.41 37.24
CA ALA A 236 21.83 15.58 37.49
C ALA A 236 21.46 15.69 38.98
N ARG A 237 21.87 16.79 39.62
CA ARG A 237 21.50 17.09 41.02
C ARG A 237 20.12 17.74 41.05
N THR A 238 19.17 17.10 41.71
CA THR A 238 17.87 17.71 42.05
C THR A 238 17.82 17.96 43.56
N ALA A 239 16.86 18.75 44.03
CA ALA A 239 16.69 19.01 45.47
C ALA A 239 16.46 17.72 46.30
N ALA A 240 16.01 16.63 45.67
CA ALA A 240 15.82 15.34 46.32
C ALA A 240 17.09 14.48 46.37
N VAL A 241 18.05 14.69 45.47
CA VAL A 241 19.29 13.90 45.37
C VAL A 241 20.32 14.46 46.35
N VAL A 242 20.64 13.68 47.39
CA VAL A 242 21.63 14.03 48.42
C VAL A 242 23.04 13.60 48.02
N GLY A 243 23.15 12.53 47.23
CA GLY A 243 24.43 12.00 46.78
C GLY A 243 24.28 10.93 45.71
N PHE A 244 25.41 10.31 45.37
CA PHE A 244 25.49 9.25 44.38
C PHE A 244 26.31 8.10 44.96
N GLU A 245 25.83 6.88 44.76
CA GLU A 245 26.52 5.67 45.21
C GLU A 245 26.58 4.67 44.07
N ALA A 246 27.58 3.80 44.08
CA ALA A 246 27.71 2.68 43.16
C ALA A 246 27.82 1.37 43.92
N ILE A 247 27.21 0.33 43.34
CA ILE A 247 27.23 -1.04 43.85
C ILE A 247 27.99 -1.92 42.89
N LYS A 248 29.00 -2.66 43.35
CA LYS A 248 29.62 -3.71 42.53
C LYS A 248 28.56 -4.72 42.11
N VAL A 249 28.41 -4.93 40.80
CA VAL A 249 27.53 -5.95 40.24
C VAL A 249 28.38 -7.16 39.88
N THR A 250 27.96 -8.32 40.35
CA THR A 250 28.57 -9.59 39.94
C THR A 250 28.25 -9.84 38.47
N THR A 251 29.29 -9.94 37.66
CA THR A 251 29.15 -10.23 36.23
C THR A 251 29.89 -11.51 35.84
N GLN A 252 29.31 -12.30 34.96
CA GLN A 252 29.90 -13.53 34.43
C GLN A 252 29.68 -13.66 32.91
N PRO A 253 30.43 -14.53 32.22
CA PRO A 253 30.13 -14.86 30.83
C PRO A 253 28.77 -15.57 30.72
N GLY A 254 27.93 -15.12 29.80
CA GLY A 254 26.58 -15.67 29.65
C GLY A 254 25.89 -15.24 28.36
N ARG A 255 24.75 -15.85 28.08
CA ARG A 255 23.84 -15.43 27.00
C ARG A 255 22.77 -14.52 27.58
N ILE A 256 22.19 -13.66 26.74
CA ILE A 256 21.08 -12.81 27.15
C ILE A 256 19.87 -13.00 26.25
N ARG A 257 18.68 -12.92 26.85
CA ARG A 257 17.39 -12.79 26.18
C ARG A 257 16.82 -11.42 26.52
N LEU A 258 16.45 -10.66 25.49
CA LEU A 258 15.91 -9.33 25.61
C LEU A 258 14.41 -9.38 25.31
N ARG A 259 13.59 -8.78 26.16
CA ARG A 259 12.17 -8.50 25.90
C ARG A 259 12.02 -7.01 25.61
N LEU A 260 11.61 -6.66 24.40
CA LEU A 260 11.45 -5.27 23.98
C LEU A 260 9.98 -4.88 24.06
N VAL A 261 9.68 -3.91 24.91
CA VAL A 261 8.32 -3.41 25.12
C VAL A 261 8.25 -1.90 24.90
N ASP A 262 7.12 -1.41 24.41
CA ASP A 262 6.89 0.02 24.27
C ASP A 262 6.89 0.66 25.66
N ALA A 263 7.70 1.70 25.85
CA ALA A 263 7.77 2.43 27.10
C ALA A 263 6.43 3.05 27.53
N ALA A 264 5.54 3.37 26.57
CA ALA A 264 4.24 3.98 26.82
C ALA A 264 3.13 2.94 27.09
N THR A 265 2.98 1.93 26.21
CA THR A 265 1.86 0.98 26.29
C THR A 265 2.21 -0.34 26.98
N GLY A 266 3.50 -0.71 27.01
CA GLY A 266 3.95 -2.03 27.45
C GLY A 266 3.79 -3.14 26.41
N ASP A 267 3.29 -2.81 25.21
CA ASP A 267 3.11 -3.78 24.12
C ASP A 267 4.45 -4.23 23.53
N PRO A 268 4.55 -5.44 22.96
CA PRO A 268 5.78 -5.93 22.36
C PRO A 268 6.17 -5.11 21.12
N VAL A 269 7.45 -4.72 21.04
CA VAL A 269 8.00 -3.97 19.90
C VAL A 269 8.57 -4.94 18.88
N ILE A 270 7.90 -5.08 17.72
CA ILE A 270 8.28 -6.05 16.67
C ILE A 270 9.08 -5.45 15.51
N GLN A 271 8.93 -4.15 15.24
CA GLN A 271 9.58 -3.45 14.11
C GLN A 271 10.83 -2.69 14.55
N CYS A 272 11.82 -3.40 15.07
CA CYS A 272 13.12 -2.83 15.41
C CYS A 272 14.29 -3.75 15.04
N ASN A 273 15.46 -3.14 14.92
CA ASN A 273 16.74 -3.81 14.74
C ASN A 273 17.55 -3.74 16.03
N VAL A 274 18.08 -4.89 16.47
CA VAL A 274 18.77 -5.05 17.75
C VAL A 274 20.22 -5.47 17.50
N LEU A 275 21.15 -4.63 17.92
CA LEU A 275 22.58 -4.93 17.91
C LEU A 275 23.07 -5.19 19.33
N VAL A 276 23.84 -6.26 19.53
CA VAL A 276 24.39 -6.62 20.85
C VAL A 276 25.85 -7.05 20.75
N ASN A 277 26.73 -6.40 21.53
CA ASN A 277 28.12 -6.80 21.70
C ASN A 277 28.58 -6.72 23.16
N ASP A 278 29.82 -7.11 23.45
CA ASP A 278 30.47 -6.99 24.77
C ASP A 278 31.67 -6.02 24.77
N SER A 279 31.86 -5.27 23.69
CA SER A 279 33.07 -4.47 23.45
C SER A 279 32.85 -2.96 23.56
N GLY A 280 31.60 -2.50 23.54
CA GLY A 280 31.21 -1.09 23.72
C GLY A 280 30.23 -0.58 22.65
N PHE A 281 29.58 0.55 22.93
CA PHE A 281 28.59 1.16 22.02
C PHE A 281 29.17 1.63 20.67
N ASP A 282 30.48 1.88 20.59
CA ASP A 282 31.15 2.37 19.37
C ASP A 282 31.75 1.25 18.50
N LYS A 283 31.58 -0.01 18.91
CA LYS A 283 32.26 -1.17 18.31
C LYS A 283 31.29 -2.20 17.72
N PHE A 284 30.10 -1.76 17.32
CA PHE A 284 29.15 -2.64 16.64
C PHE A 284 29.62 -3.01 15.23
N SER A 285 29.44 -4.27 14.88
CA SER A 285 29.72 -4.88 13.58
C SER A 285 28.47 -5.55 13.02
N ALA A 286 28.49 -5.94 11.74
CA ALA A 286 27.35 -6.63 11.11
C ALA A 286 26.99 -7.95 11.82
N GLY A 287 27.98 -8.65 12.40
CA GLY A 287 27.77 -9.89 13.16
C GLY A 287 27.14 -9.70 14.55
N ASP A 288 27.00 -8.46 15.01
CA ASP A 288 26.34 -8.14 16.28
C ASP A 288 24.82 -7.98 16.12
N ASN A 289 24.31 -8.05 14.89
CA ASN A 289 22.89 -8.01 14.62
C ASN A 289 22.22 -9.33 15.01
N VAL A 290 21.27 -9.26 15.93
CA VAL A 290 20.55 -10.41 16.49
C VAL A 290 19.21 -10.64 15.77
N GLY A 291 18.87 -9.79 14.79
CA GLY A 291 17.64 -9.85 14.02
C GLY A 291 16.48 -9.07 14.64
N SER A 292 15.30 -9.27 14.06
CA SER A 292 14.06 -8.69 14.57
C SER A 292 13.47 -9.52 15.71
N PRO A 293 12.79 -8.88 16.69
CA PRO A 293 12.07 -9.59 17.74
C PRO A 293 10.98 -10.52 17.22
N ASP A 294 10.69 -11.56 18.00
CA ASP A 294 9.51 -12.40 17.77
C ASP A 294 8.20 -11.64 18.09
N ARG A 295 7.05 -12.31 17.95
CA ARG A 295 5.73 -11.70 18.18
C ARG A 295 5.50 -11.23 19.62
N GLU A 296 6.26 -11.75 20.57
CA GLU A 296 6.21 -11.39 21.99
C GLU A 296 7.25 -10.32 22.35
N GLY A 297 8.00 -9.82 21.37
CA GLY A 297 9.05 -8.83 21.54
C GLY A 297 10.37 -9.42 22.03
N TYR A 298 10.56 -10.74 21.96
CA TYR A 298 11.79 -11.38 22.41
C TYR A 298 12.87 -11.47 21.34
N VAL A 299 14.12 -11.23 21.75
CA VAL A 299 15.33 -11.46 20.97
C VAL A 299 16.33 -12.22 21.83
N THR A 300 16.86 -13.33 21.33
CA THR A 300 17.86 -14.14 22.05
C THR A 300 19.22 -14.01 21.38
N VAL A 301 20.24 -13.61 22.15
CA VAL A 301 21.61 -13.54 21.65
C VAL A 301 22.21 -14.95 21.62
N PRO A 302 22.59 -15.47 20.42
CA PRO A 302 23.02 -16.87 20.30
C PRO A 302 24.40 -17.14 20.91
N ARG A 303 25.26 -16.12 20.98
CA ARG A 303 26.63 -16.21 21.51
C ARG A 303 26.70 -15.83 22.99
N SER A 304 27.71 -16.36 23.68
CA SER A 304 28.06 -15.91 25.03
C SER A 304 28.80 -14.58 24.96
N LEU A 305 28.44 -13.65 25.84
CA LEU A 305 28.99 -12.31 25.98
C LEU A 305 29.76 -12.21 27.31
N ARG A 306 30.76 -11.34 27.39
CA ARG A 306 31.64 -11.24 28.57
C ARG A 306 31.24 -10.10 29.49
N GLY A 307 30.56 -10.44 30.59
CA GLY A 307 30.33 -9.58 31.74
C GLY A 307 29.32 -8.44 31.53
N VAL A 308 29.41 -7.68 30.45
CA VAL A 308 28.45 -6.62 30.09
C VAL A 308 28.04 -6.78 28.63
N ALA A 309 26.73 -6.72 28.39
CA ALA A 309 26.18 -6.59 27.06
C ALA A 309 25.84 -5.12 26.75
N PHE A 310 26.35 -4.60 25.65
CA PHE A 310 25.97 -3.30 25.11
C PHE A 310 24.91 -3.52 24.05
N VAL A 311 23.69 -3.08 24.36
CA VAL A 311 22.53 -3.23 23.48
C VAL A 311 22.23 -1.90 22.81
N LYS A 312 22.06 -1.92 21.48
CA LYS A 312 21.55 -0.79 20.70
C LYS A 312 20.29 -1.23 19.97
N VAL A 313 19.17 -0.59 20.29
CA VAL A 313 17.89 -0.81 19.60
C VAL A 313 17.63 0.38 18.68
N SER A 314 17.26 0.09 17.44
CA SER A 314 16.94 1.09 16.41
C SER A 314 15.62 0.77 15.75
N GLN A 315 14.84 1.80 15.44
CA GLN A 315 13.61 1.72 14.65
C GLN A 315 13.82 2.57 13.41
N GLY A 316 13.78 1.93 12.23
CA GLY A 316 14.16 2.59 10.97
C GLY A 316 15.63 3.03 10.96
N SER A 317 15.88 4.30 10.64
CA SER A 317 17.23 4.88 10.56
C SER A 317 17.73 5.50 11.87
N THR A 318 16.86 5.67 12.87
CA THR A 318 17.21 6.34 14.13
C THR A 318 17.51 5.32 15.23
N ALA A 319 18.66 5.48 15.89
CA ALA A 319 18.95 4.74 17.12
C ALA A 319 18.01 5.25 18.21
N VAL A 320 17.21 4.34 18.76
CA VAL A 320 16.14 4.69 19.71
C VAL A 320 16.68 4.66 21.13
N ILE A 321 17.48 3.64 21.47
CA ILE A 321 18.01 3.49 22.82
C ILE A 321 19.31 2.68 22.83
N GLN A 322 20.21 3.06 23.73
CA GLN A 322 21.43 2.34 24.08
C GLN A 322 21.35 1.93 25.55
N VAL A 323 21.56 0.65 25.85
CA VAL A 323 21.44 0.11 27.21
C VAL A 323 22.64 -0.78 27.51
N PRO A 324 23.45 -0.45 28.54
CA PRO A 324 24.45 -1.36 29.06
C PRO A 324 23.80 -2.29 30.08
N LEU A 325 23.92 -3.60 29.88
CA LEU A 325 23.30 -4.63 30.72
C LEU A 325 24.38 -5.52 31.35
N PRO A 326 24.49 -5.59 32.69
CA PRO A 326 25.37 -6.56 33.34
C PRO A 326 24.82 -7.98 33.13
N ILE A 327 25.70 -8.93 32.82
CA ILE A 327 25.36 -10.33 32.62
C ILE A 327 25.61 -11.06 33.93
N ASP A 328 24.54 -11.38 34.62
CA ASP A 328 24.57 -11.80 36.02
C ASP A 328 24.28 -13.31 36.19
N ALA A 329 23.79 -13.95 35.13
CA ALA A 329 23.53 -15.37 34.99
C ALA A 329 24.19 -15.95 33.72
N SER A 330 24.30 -17.28 33.63
CA SER A 330 24.69 -17.96 32.38
C SER A 330 23.68 -17.73 31.26
N PHE A 331 22.42 -17.47 31.61
CA PHE A 331 21.34 -17.04 30.74
C PHE A 331 20.53 -15.97 31.46
N ALA A 332 20.74 -14.70 31.13
CA ALA A 332 20.05 -13.56 31.75
C ALA A 332 18.88 -13.09 30.86
N GLU A 333 17.74 -12.79 31.46
CA GLU A 333 16.58 -12.22 30.77
C GLU A 333 16.39 -10.77 31.22
N HIS A 334 16.30 -9.84 30.27
CA HIS A 334 16.12 -8.42 30.56
C HIS A 334 14.98 -7.83 29.74
N GLU A 335 14.12 -7.03 30.39
CA GLU A 335 13.12 -6.22 29.72
C GLU A 335 13.69 -4.82 29.43
N ILE A 336 13.61 -4.38 28.17
CA ILE A 336 14.02 -3.05 27.73
C ILE A 336 12.78 -2.29 27.27
N LYS A 337 12.53 -1.15 27.92
CA LYS A 337 11.49 -0.20 27.51
C LYS A 337 12.02 0.68 26.39
N VAL A 338 11.47 0.48 25.20
CA VAL A 338 11.85 1.20 23.98
C VAL A 338 10.85 2.35 23.79
N PRO A 339 11.29 3.61 23.77
CA PRO A 339 10.41 4.72 23.40
C PRO A 339 10.05 4.59 21.92
N VAL A 340 8.85 4.11 21.63
CA VAL A 340 8.36 4.01 20.25
C VAL A 340 7.84 5.38 19.85
N ASP A 341 8.57 6.07 18.99
CA ASP A 341 8.06 7.32 18.42
C ASP A 341 6.97 6.98 17.41
N SER A 342 5.72 7.34 17.74
CA SER A 342 4.58 7.07 16.86
C SER A 342 4.58 7.94 15.61
N GLU A 343 5.32 9.06 15.60
CA GLU A 343 5.35 9.98 14.45
C GLU A 343 6.14 9.43 13.25
N PRO A 344 7.39 8.96 13.38
CA PRO A 344 8.14 8.38 12.26
C PRO A 344 7.42 7.20 11.60
N GLY A 345 6.74 6.36 12.38
CA GLY A 345 5.94 5.26 11.87
C GLY A 345 4.79 5.75 10.99
N LYS A 346 4.02 6.73 11.47
CA LYS A 346 2.94 7.36 10.69
C LYS A 346 3.47 8.06 9.43
N ARG A 347 4.63 8.73 9.51
CA ARG A 347 5.28 9.37 8.35
C ARG A 347 5.73 8.34 7.31
N MET A 348 6.34 7.23 7.73
CA MET A 348 6.77 6.17 6.82
C MET A 348 5.56 5.47 6.15
N GLU A 349 4.48 5.27 6.90
CA GLU A 349 3.23 4.73 6.35
C GLU A 349 2.55 5.70 5.38
N PHE A 350 2.54 7.00 5.69
CA PHE A 350 2.11 8.05 4.77
C PHE A 350 2.94 8.02 3.47
N ASP A 351 4.27 8.00 3.57
CA ASP A 351 5.18 7.93 2.43
C ASP A 351 4.95 6.69 1.56
N ARG A 352 4.65 5.55 2.18
CA ARG A 352 4.31 4.31 1.49
C ARG A 352 2.99 4.46 0.73
N ARG A 353 1.93 4.94 1.38
CA ARG A 353 0.60 5.12 0.76
C ARG A 353 0.66 6.12 -0.40
N LEU A 354 1.38 7.23 -0.21
CA LEU A 354 1.53 8.24 -1.24
C LEU A 354 2.27 7.71 -2.47
N ARG A 355 3.31 6.88 -2.29
CA ARG A 355 4.00 6.22 -3.42
C ARG A 355 3.09 5.30 -4.22
N PHE A 356 2.27 4.47 -3.55
CA PHE A 356 1.32 3.61 -4.25
C PHE A 356 0.26 4.44 -4.99
N LEU A 357 -0.27 5.49 -4.37
CA LEU A 357 -1.21 6.39 -5.01
C LEU A 357 -0.61 7.08 -6.25
N MET A 358 0.65 7.52 -6.18
CA MET A 358 1.35 8.08 -7.34
C MET A 358 1.44 7.08 -8.50
N GLN A 359 1.76 5.81 -8.20
CA GLN A 359 1.81 4.75 -9.20
C GLN A 359 0.42 4.49 -9.83
N ASP A 360 -0.63 4.49 -9.02
CA ASP A 360 -2.01 4.31 -9.49
C ASP A 360 -2.41 5.45 -10.44
N VAL A 361 -2.13 6.70 -10.07
CA VAL A 361 -2.44 7.88 -10.90
C VAL A 361 -1.65 7.89 -12.21
N GLN A 362 -0.37 7.52 -12.19
CA GLN A 362 0.42 7.37 -13.42
C GLN A 362 -0.15 6.28 -14.33
N THR A 363 -0.58 5.15 -13.76
CA THR A 363 -1.21 4.06 -14.51
C THR A 363 -2.50 4.54 -15.17
N LEU A 364 -3.34 5.29 -14.45
CA LEU A 364 -4.58 5.85 -15.00
C LEU A 364 -4.32 6.85 -16.13
N ALA A 365 -3.34 7.73 -15.97
CA ALA A 365 -2.95 8.69 -17.01
C ALA A 365 -2.45 7.98 -18.29
N ALA A 366 -1.67 6.91 -18.14
CA ALA A 366 -1.20 6.10 -19.26
C ALA A 366 -2.36 5.40 -19.98
N MET A 367 -3.25 4.73 -19.24
CA MET A 367 -4.44 4.07 -19.79
C MET A 367 -5.31 5.01 -20.61
N GLN A 368 -5.58 6.22 -20.11
CA GLN A 368 -6.35 7.21 -20.86
C GLN A 368 -5.62 7.74 -22.10
N SER A 369 -4.32 8.01 -21.98
CA SER A 369 -3.52 8.50 -23.11
C SER A 369 -3.45 7.48 -24.25
N ASP A 370 -3.25 6.20 -23.91
CA ASP A 370 -3.26 5.11 -24.88
C ASP A 370 -4.64 4.95 -25.53
N ALA A 371 -5.72 5.02 -24.75
CA ALA A 371 -7.07 4.96 -25.28
C ALA A 371 -7.38 6.13 -26.22
N PHE A 372 -6.97 7.35 -25.91
CA PHE A 372 -7.12 8.49 -26.82
C PHE A 372 -6.40 8.28 -28.14
N ARG A 373 -5.16 7.80 -28.09
CA ARG A 373 -4.37 7.50 -29.30
C ARG A 373 -5.07 6.45 -30.16
N GLU A 374 -5.52 5.37 -29.54
CA GLU A 374 -6.21 4.26 -30.21
C GLU A 374 -7.54 4.69 -30.83
N VAL A 375 -8.37 5.42 -30.07
CA VAL A 375 -9.66 5.92 -30.57
C VAL A 375 -9.43 6.92 -31.71
N ASN A 376 -8.44 7.81 -31.62
CA ASN A 376 -8.08 8.71 -32.71
C ASN A 376 -7.56 7.97 -33.95
N GLN A 377 -6.81 6.88 -33.77
CA GLN A 377 -6.33 6.05 -34.87
C GLN A 377 -7.49 5.30 -35.57
N LEU A 378 -8.44 4.76 -34.81
CA LEU A 378 -9.63 4.09 -35.34
C LEU A 378 -10.58 5.08 -36.04
N ASN A 379 -10.70 6.30 -35.50
CA ASN A 379 -11.48 7.40 -36.05
C ASN A 379 -10.78 8.16 -37.19
N SER A 380 -9.53 7.82 -37.49
CA SER A 380 -8.77 8.49 -38.56
C SER A 380 -9.45 8.31 -39.92
N LYS A 381 -9.19 9.27 -40.82
CA LYS A 381 -9.76 9.27 -42.18
C LYS A 381 -9.42 8.00 -42.97
N ASP A 382 -8.33 7.34 -42.63
CA ASP A 382 -7.84 6.16 -43.34
C ASP A 382 -8.54 4.88 -42.88
N ASN A 383 -8.85 4.75 -41.58
CA ASN A 383 -9.46 3.55 -41.01
C ASN A 383 -11.00 3.59 -41.03
N LYS A 384 -11.62 4.72 -40.67
CA LYS A 384 -13.09 4.91 -40.59
C LYS A 384 -13.82 3.82 -39.79
N GLN A 385 -13.18 3.26 -38.76
CA GLN A 385 -13.72 2.19 -37.91
C GLN A 385 -14.48 2.78 -36.71
N TYR A 386 -15.54 3.54 -36.98
CA TYR A 386 -16.25 4.33 -35.97
C TYR A 386 -16.87 3.47 -34.85
N GLU A 387 -17.44 2.30 -35.17
CA GLU A 387 -18.04 1.40 -34.17
C GLU A 387 -17.01 0.83 -33.18
N GLN A 388 -15.82 0.49 -33.68
CA GLN A 388 -14.72 0.02 -32.83
C GLN A 388 -14.18 1.17 -31.98
N ALA A 389 -14.05 2.37 -32.57
CA ALA A 389 -13.67 3.58 -31.85
C ALA A 389 -14.64 3.90 -30.71
N LEU A 390 -15.96 3.83 -30.97
CA LEU A 390 -17.02 4.04 -29.97
C LEU A 390 -16.92 2.99 -28.85
N THR A 391 -16.88 1.71 -29.22
CA THR A 391 -16.78 0.60 -28.27
C THR A 391 -15.57 0.77 -27.35
N ARG A 392 -14.42 1.16 -27.92
CA ARG A 392 -13.19 1.38 -27.17
C ARG A 392 -13.29 2.59 -26.24
N ALA A 393 -13.87 3.70 -26.70
CA ALA A 393 -14.08 4.89 -25.89
C ALA A 393 -15.02 4.60 -24.70
N GLU A 394 -16.14 3.90 -24.93
CA GLU A 394 -17.09 3.53 -23.88
C GLU A 394 -16.48 2.56 -22.86
N GLN A 395 -15.75 1.54 -23.31
CA GLN A 395 -15.11 0.56 -22.44
C GLN A 395 -14.08 1.24 -21.53
N THR A 396 -13.22 2.10 -22.08
CA THR A 396 -12.24 2.84 -21.29
C THR A 396 -12.91 3.77 -20.30
N THR A 397 -13.94 4.51 -20.73
CA THR A 397 -14.69 5.41 -19.85
C THR A 397 -15.32 4.63 -18.69
N ARG A 398 -15.98 3.51 -18.97
CA ARG A 398 -16.58 2.65 -17.94
C ARG A 398 -15.54 2.04 -16.99
N GLY A 399 -14.37 1.63 -17.50
CA GLY A 399 -13.31 1.02 -16.72
C GLY A 399 -12.52 1.99 -15.84
N VAL A 400 -12.28 3.22 -16.32
CA VAL A 400 -11.49 4.23 -15.60
C VAL A 400 -12.29 4.94 -14.51
N ALA A 401 -13.61 5.11 -14.68
CA ALA A 401 -14.47 5.79 -13.71
C ALA A 401 -14.34 5.30 -12.25
N PRO A 402 -14.47 3.99 -11.93
CA PRO A 402 -14.34 3.53 -10.55
C PRO A 402 -12.94 3.71 -9.98
N LEU A 403 -11.90 3.55 -10.80
CA LEU A 403 -10.51 3.70 -10.37
C LEU A 403 -10.17 5.18 -10.07
N LEU A 404 -10.72 6.11 -10.86
CA LEU A 404 -10.58 7.54 -10.62
C LEU A 404 -11.26 7.97 -9.30
N ILE A 405 -12.42 7.39 -8.97
CA ILE A 405 -13.11 7.64 -7.69
C ILE A 405 -12.26 7.14 -6.51
N ASP A 406 -11.77 5.89 -6.57
CA ASP A 406 -10.92 5.32 -5.51
C ASP A 406 -9.61 6.12 -5.34
N ALA A 407 -8.96 6.52 -6.44
CA ALA A 407 -7.77 7.35 -6.39
C ALA A 407 -8.05 8.72 -5.72
N LYS A 408 -9.19 9.36 -6.02
CA LYS A 408 -9.61 10.61 -5.37
C LYS A 408 -9.89 10.43 -3.87
N ASP A 409 -10.51 9.32 -3.47
CA ASP A 409 -10.78 9.04 -2.06
C ASP A 409 -9.50 8.77 -1.27
N ARG A 410 -8.58 7.98 -1.83
CA ARG A 410 -7.24 7.78 -1.26
C ARG A 410 -6.44 9.08 -1.17
N PHE A 411 -6.55 9.95 -2.18
CA PHE A 411 -5.93 11.27 -2.16
C PHE A 411 -6.46 12.15 -1.02
N ARG A 412 -7.78 12.16 -0.78
CA ARG A 412 -8.38 12.88 0.37
C ARG A 412 -7.85 12.39 1.71
N VAL A 413 -7.63 11.08 1.86
CA VAL A 413 -7.01 10.52 3.08
C VAL A 413 -5.57 11.01 3.21
N ALA A 414 -4.79 10.99 2.13
CA ALA A 414 -3.41 11.48 2.16
C ALA A 414 -3.33 12.98 2.52
N VAL A 415 -4.25 13.82 2.03
CA VAL A 415 -4.31 15.24 2.41
C VAL A 415 -4.58 15.41 3.91
N ARG A 416 -5.52 14.66 4.50
CA ARG A 416 -5.77 14.67 5.95
C ARG A 416 -4.55 14.19 6.75
N ASP A 417 -3.82 13.20 6.24
CA ASP A 417 -2.60 12.72 6.88
C ASP A 417 -1.50 13.81 6.90
N VAL A 418 -1.38 14.60 5.84
CA VAL A 418 -0.46 15.75 5.79
C VAL A 418 -0.80 16.81 6.83
N GLU A 419 -2.09 17.14 6.97
CA GLU A 419 -2.57 18.10 7.98
C GLU A 419 -2.34 17.59 9.41
N THR A 420 -2.70 16.33 9.68
CA THR A 420 -2.57 15.74 11.02
C THR A 420 -1.12 15.51 11.44
N LEU A 421 -0.22 15.22 10.51
CA LEU A 421 1.21 15.03 10.76
C LEU A 421 2.03 16.31 10.58
N ASN A 422 1.39 17.44 10.24
CA ASN A 422 2.03 18.73 9.96
C ASN A 422 3.20 18.60 8.96
N LEU A 423 2.98 17.86 7.88
CA LEU A 423 3.97 17.62 6.83
C LEU A 423 3.91 18.72 5.76
N GLN A 424 5.04 19.02 5.15
CA GLN A 424 5.10 19.79 3.91
C GLN A 424 5.63 18.88 2.80
N ASP A 425 4.74 18.40 1.95
CA ASP A 425 5.07 17.45 0.88
C ASP A 425 4.70 18.01 -0.50
N ALA A 426 5.71 18.29 -1.31
CA ALA A 426 5.55 18.85 -2.65
C ALA A 426 4.81 17.90 -3.63
N ARG A 427 4.66 16.61 -3.30
CA ARG A 427 3.96 15.63 -4.15
C ARG A 427 2.44 15.79 -4.11
N ILE A 428 1.88 16.36 -3.05
CA ILE A 428 0.43 16.58 -2.92
C ILE A 428 -0.13 17.50 -4.01
N PRO A 429 0.38 18.73 -4.21
CA PRO A 429 -0.14 19.61 -5.28
C PRO A 429 0.06 19.02 -6.68
N TYR A 430 1.18 18.32 -6.90
CA TYR A 430 1.41 17.60 -8.15
C TYR A 430 0.33 16.54 -8.41
N MET A 431 -0.03 15.76 -7.39
CA MET A 431 -1.05 14.71 -7.50
C MET A 431 -2.46 15.27 -7.73
N GLU A 432 -2.79 16.40 -7.10
CA GLU A 432 -4.04 17.11 -7.36
C GLU A 432 -4.16 17.54 -8.82
N GLU A 433 -3.10 18.12 -9.37
CA GLU A 433 -3.03 18.53 -10.78
C GLU A 433 -3.17 17.32 -11.72
N GLN A 434 -2.49 16.21 -11.44
CA GLN A 434 -2.60 14.98 -12.25
C GLN A 434 -4.02 14.39 -12.21
N LEU A 435 -4.65 14.31 -11.04
CA LEU A 435 -6.02 13.81 -10.91
C LEU A 435 -7.02 14.68 -11.67
N LYS A 436 -6.85 16.01 -11.63
CA LYS A 436 -7.67 16.95 -12.41
C LYS A 436 -7.50 16.73 -13.91
N ARG A 437 -6.25 16.57 -14.38
CA ARG A 437 -5.98 16.28 -15.80
C ARG A 437 -6.62 14.98 -16.27
N ILE A 438 -6.55 13.92 -15.46
CA ILE A 438 -7.18 12.62 -15.75
C ILE A 438 -8.72 12.76 -15.80
N GLU A 439 -9.30 13.58 -14.93
CA GLU A 439 -10.75 13.87 -14.97
C GLU A 439 -11.17 14.63 -16.22
N ASP A 440 -10.41 15.65 -16.63
CA ASP A 440 -10.72 16.41 -17.85
C ASP A 440 -10.54 15.55 -19.12
N GLN A 441 -9.51 14.69 -19.14
CA GLN A 441 -9.33 13.69 -20.20
C GLN A 441 -10.46 12.66 -20.22
N HIS A 442 -10.91 12.19 -19.05
CA HIS A 442 -12.05 11.28 -18.93
C HIS A 442 -13.32 11.90 -19.52
N ARG A 443 -13.62 13.15 -19.18
CA ARG A 443 -14.78 13.90 -19.71
C ARG A 443 -14.69 14.04 -21.22
N SER A 444 -13.51 14.44 -21.73
CA SER A 444 -13.26 14.60 -23.16
C SER A 444 -13.45 13.29 -23.95
N LEU A 445 -13.07 12.14 -23.37
CA LEU A 445 -13.27 10.84 -24.01
C LEU A 445 -14.75 10.45 -24.05
N GLY A 446 -15.51 10.78 -22.99
CA GLY A 446 -16.96 10.60 -22.95
C GLY A 446 -17.70 11.45 -23.98
N GLU A 447 -17.31 12.71 -24.13
CA GLU A 447 -17.84 13.60 -25.18
C GLU A 447 -17.53 13.06 -26.58
N LEU A 448 -16.32 12.56 -26.80
CA LEU A 448 -15.94 11.95 -28.07
C LEU A 448 -16.74 10.66 -28.36
N ALA A 449 -17.03 9.84 -27.35
CA ALA A 449 -17.90 8.67 -27.49
C ALA A 449 -19.33 9.09 -27.93
N ASN A 450 -19.90 10.12 -27.31
CA ASN A 450 -21.22 10.62 -27.69
C ASN A 450 -21.24 11.15 -29.14
N ASN A 451 -20.22 11.93 -29.53
CA ASN A 451 -20.10 12.45 -30.90
C ASN A 451 -19.95 11.31 -31.93
N LEU A 452 -19.19 10.26 -31.61
CA LEU A 452 -19.05 9.08 -32.47
C LEU A 452 -20.37 8.35 -32.64
N LYS A 453 -21.13 8.19 -31.55
CA LYS A 453 -22.45 7.57 -31.58
C LYS A 453 -23.42 8.34 -32.47
N GLU A 454 -23.52 9.65 -32.30
CA GLU A 454 -24.35 10.52 -33.14
C GLU A 454 -23.95 10.44 -34.63
N ALA A 455 -22.65 10.39 -34.92
CA ALA A 455 -22.14 10.26 -36.28
C ALA A 455 -22.47 8.89 -36.91
N ILE A 456 -22.41 7.80 -36.14
CA ILE A 456 -22.81 6.46 -36.58
C ILE A 456 -24.31 6.43 -36.86
N ASP A 457 -25.13 6.90 -35.92
CA ASP A 457 -26.59 6.92 -36.04
C ASP A 457 -27.01 7.74 -37.28
N THR A 458 -26.41 8.92 -37.49
CA THR A 458 -26.66 9.75 -38.68
C THR A 458 -26.25 9.05 -39.97
N ARG A 459 -25.12 8.33 -39.98
CA ARG A 459 -24.64 7.61 -41.17
C ARG A 459 -25.50 6.40 -41.49
N GLU A 460 -25.96 5.66 -40.48
CA GLU A 460 -26.88 4.54 -40.65
C GLU A 460 -28.24 5.01 -41.14
N ALA A 461 -28.79 6.07 -40.54
CA ALA A 461 -30.00 6.73 -41.02
C ALA A 461 -29.86 7.14 -42.49
N GLY A 462 -28.73 7.76 -42.87
CA GLY A 462 -28.45 8.09 -44.28
C GLY A 462 -28.36 6.88 -45.21
N LYS A 463 -27.81 5.75 -44.76
CA LYS A 463 -27.79 4.49 -45.55
C LYS A 463 -29.21 3.92 -45.71
N ARG A 464 -30.00 3.87 -44.62
CA ARG A 464 -31.39 3.41 -44.66
C ARG A 464 -32.24 4.29 -45.57
N ALA A 465 -32.15 5.61 -45.40
CA ALA A 465 -32.79 6.58 -46.26
C ALA A 465 -32.41 6.35 -47.74
N LYS A 466 -31.12 6.15 -48.05
CA LYS A 466 -30.69 5.86 -49.43
C LYS A 466 -31.34 4.60 -50.00
N VAL A 467 -31.36 3.49 -49.26
CA VAL A 467 -32.02 2.24 -49.71
C VAL A 467 -33.51 2.48 -49.95
N LEU A 468 -34.18 3.19 -49.04
CA LEU A 468 -35.59 3.55 -49.20
C LEU A 468 -35.82 4.45 -50.42
N LEU A 469 -34.90 5.38 -50.73
CA LEU A 469 -34.96 6.20 -51.95
C LEU A 469 -34.77 5.38 -53.22
N ASP A 470 -33.84 4.42 -53.21
CA ASP A 470 -33.62 3.54 -54.37
C ASP A 470 -34.85 2.64 -54.59
N LEU A 471 -35.46 2.11 -53.52
CA LEU A 471 -36.72 1.37 -53.58
C LEU A 471 -37.91 2.25 -54.02
N ALA A 472 -37.97 3.50 -53.54
CA ALA A 472 -39.01 4.45 -53.93
C ALA A 472 -38.92 4.75 -55.43
N ARG A 473 -37.70 4.98 -55.94
CA ARG A 473 -37.46 5.18 -57.38
C ARG A 473 -37.79 3.94 -58.20
N GLN A 474 -37.55 2.75 -57.67
CA GLN A 474 -37.91 1.50 -58.34
C GLN A 474 -39.43 1.33 -58.42
N ALA A 475 -40.17 1.53 -57.32
CA ALA A 475 -41.63 1.51 -57.32
C ALA A 475 -42.20 2.60 -58.25
N GLU A 476 -41.58 3.77 -58.24
CA GLU A 476 -41.85 4.85 -59.20
C GLU A 476 -41.39 4.51 -60.61
N GLN A 477 -40.62 3.44 -60.86
CA GLN A 477 -40.25 2.89 -62.19
C GLN A 477 -41.20 1.80 -62.71
N GLU A 478 -41.91 1.17 -61.77
CA GLU A 478 -42.87 0.09 -61.97
C GLU A 478 -44.33 0.62 -62.04
N GLY A 479 -44.52 1.90 -61.73
CA GLY A 479 -45.82 2.57 -61.74
C GLY A 479 -46.62 2.42 -60.45
N ASP A 480 -46.00 1.88 -59.40
CA ASP A 480 -46.59 1.75 -58.07
C ASP A 480 -46.39 3.01 -57.25
N ILE A 481 -47.08 4.08 -57.67
CA ILE A 481 -46.93 5.44 -57.13
C ILE A 481 -47.28 5.53 -55.64
N ASP A 482 -48.29 4.79 -55.17
CA ASP A 482 -48.64 4.76 -53.75
C ASP A 482 -47.53 4.15 -52.89
N GLU A 483 -46.90 3.05 -53.36
CA GLU A 483 -45.74 2.47 -52.69
C GLU A 483 -44.53 3.41 -52.76
N ALA A 484 -44.27 4.02 -53.92
CA ALA A 484 -43.19 4.98 -54.09
C ALA A 484 -43.31 6.15 -53.09
N LEU A 485 -44.51 6.75 -52.97
CA LEU A 485 -44.78 7.83 -52.02
C LEU A 485 -44.60 7.40 -50.56
N ALA A 486 -45.04 6.19 -50.20
CA ALA A 486 -44.83 5.63 -48.86
C ALA A 486 -43.34 5.44 -48.56
N ARG A 487 -42.56 4.91 -49.51
CA ARG A 487 -41.11 4.72 -49.36
C ARG A 487 -40.35 6.03 -49.30
N TYR A 488 -40.73 7.04 -50.08
CA TYR A 488 -40.16 8.38 -50.00
C TYR A 488 -40.44 9.04 -48.64
N GLN A 489 -41.66 8.87 -48.10
CA GLN A 489 -41.99 9.37 -46.75
C GLN A 489 -41.11 8.71 -45.68
N LEU A 490 -40.99 7.38 -45.72
CA LEU A 490 -40.11 6.65 -44.78
C LEU A 490 -38.64 7.11 -44.92
N ALA A 491 -38.16 7.37 -46.13
CA ALA A 491 -36.81 7.88 -46.35
C ALA A 491 -36.62 9.30 -45.76
N GLN A 492 -37.64 10.15 -45.87
CA GLN A 492 -37.66 11.50 -45.30
C GLN A 492 -37.69 11.48 -43.77
N ASP A 493 -38.45 10.56 -43.18
CA ASP A 493 -38.54 10.39 -41.72
C ASP A 493 -37.22 9.87 -41.13
N GLU A 494 -36.45 9.09 -41.90
CA GLU A 494 -35.10 8.64 -41.51
C GLU A 494 -34.04 9.75 -41.65
N LEU A 495 -34.10 10.55 -42.72
CA LEU A 495 -33.20 11.67 -42.93
C LEU A 495 -33.86 12.77 -43.76
N GLU A 496 -34.03 13.94 -43.16
CA GLU A 496 -34.65 15.10 -43.83
C GLU A 496 -33.83 15.52 -45.06
N GLN A 497 -34.38 15.32 -46.25
CA GLN A 497 -33.75 15.66 -47.52
C GLN A 497 -34.70 16.55 -48.34
N PRO A 498 -34.42 17.85 -48.52
CA PRO A 498 -35.37 18.77 -49.15
C PRO A 498 -35.70 18.40 -50.60
N GLN A 499 -34.78 17.70 -51.29
CA GLN A 499 -35.01 17.17 -52.64
C GLN A 499 -36.06 16.07 -52.67
N VAL A 500 -36.12 15.23 -51.63
CA VAL A 500 -37.09 14.14 -51.50
C VAL A 500 -38.47 14.72 -51.26
N THR A 501 -38.58 15.71 -50.35
CA THR A 501 -39.84 16.45 -50.13
C THR A 501 -40.36 17.09 -51.41
N ALA A 502 -39.50 17.79 -52.16
CA ALA A 502 -39.90 18.40 -53.43
C ALA A 502 -40.37 17.36 -54.46
N ARG A 503 -39.70 16.20 -54.56
CA ARG A 503 -40.14 15.11 -55.46
C ARG A 503 -41.47 14.52 -54.99
N MET A 504 -41.64 14.24 -53.71
CA MET A 504 -42.90 13.75 -53.13
C MET A 504 -44.05 14.72 -53.40
N ASP A 505 -43.84 16.02 -53.21
CA ASP A 505 -44.87 17.04 -53.43
C ASP A 505 -45.24 17.12 -54.92
N SER A 506 -44.26 16.98 -55.83
CA SER A 506 -44.54 16.92 -57.28
C SER A 506 -45.37 15.67 -57.65
N ILE A 507 -44.98 14.48 -57.17
CA ILE A 507 -45.72 13.24 -57.40
C ILE A 507 -47.12 13.33 -56.77
N ARG A 508 -47.24 13.78 -55.52
CA ARG A 508 -48.54 13.96 -54.83
C ARG A 508 -49.42 14.92 -55.61
N LYS A 509 -48.88 16.06 -56.07
CA LYS A 509 -49.67 17.02 -56.86
C LYS A 509 -50.26 16.34 -58.10
N LEU A 510 -49.47 15.59 -58.86
CA LEU A 510 -49.95 14.86 -60.05
C LEU A 510 -50.92 13.74 -59.72
N TRP A 511 -50.66 13.04 -58.62
CA TRP A 511 -51.45 11.93 -58.13
C TRP A 511 -52.82 12.38 -57.57
N ASP A 512 -52.85 13.53 -56.87
CA ASP A 512 -54.01 14.17 -56.25
C ASP A 512 -54.82 15.06 -57.21
N ILE A 513 -54.29 15.43 -58.38
CA ILE A 513 -55.03 16.22 -59.36
C ILE A 513 -56.27 15.43 -59.79
N THR A 514 -57.41 15.68 -59.13
CA THR A 514 -58.80 15.41 -59.53
C THR A 514 -59.39 14.04 -59.14
N ASN A 515 -60.03 14.00 -57.97
CA ASN A 515 -60.97 12.96 -57.51
C ASN A 515 -62.27 12.90 -58.36
N SER A 516 -62.16 12.65 -59.65
CA SER A 516 -63.32 12.30 -60.48
C SER A 516 -63.72 10.85 -60.18
N PRO A 517 -65.01 10.55 -59.87
CA PRO A 517 -65.46 9.19 -59.61
C PRO A 517 -65.07 8.20 -60.73
N LYS A 518 -65.08 8.65 -61.98
CA LYS A 518 -64.68 7.84 -63.15
C LYS A 518 -63.20 7.45 -63.13
N ARG A 519 -62.33 8.38 -62.69
CA ARG A 519 -60.89 8.14 -62.57
C ARG A 519 -60.57 7.18 -61.42
N GLN A 520 -61.30 7.28 -60.31
CA GLN A 520 -61.17 6.30 -59.23
C GLN A 520 -61.60 4.90 -59.68
N THR A 521 -62.65 4.79 -60.50
CA THR A 521 -63.04 3.50 -61.10
C THR A 521 -61.95 2.95 -62.01
N ALA A 522 -61.38 3.79 -62.90
CA ALA A 522 -60.26 3.39 -63.77
C ALA A 522 -59.02 2.98 -62.96
N HIS A 523 -58.67 3.73 -61.90
CA HIS A 523 -57.57 3.41 -61.00
C HIS A 523 -57.78 2.06 -60.30
N ASN A 524 -58.93 1.88 -59.64
CA ASN A 524 -59.24 0.65 -58.92
C ASN A 524 -59.21 -0.55 -59.88
N PHE A 525 -59.72 -0.37 -61.09
CA PHE A 525 -59.67 -1.40 -62.11
C PHE A 525 -58.21 -1.71 -62.51
N ILE A 526 -57.40 -0.71 -62.87
CA ILE A 526 -56.01 -0.92 -63.31
C ILE A 526 -55.15 -1.56 -62.21
N TYR A 527 -55.23 -1.05 -60.97
CA TYR A 527 -54.36 -1.47 -59.88
C TYR A 527 -54.82 -2.76 -59.18
N ASN A 528 -56.13 -3.04 -59.12
CA ASN A 528 -56.63 -4.19 -58.36
C ASN A 528 -57.20 -5.31 -59.23
N GLU A 529 -57.91 -4.99 -60.32
CA GLU A 529 -58.55 -6.00 -61.18
C GLU A 529 -57.62 -6.42 -62.33
N TRP A 530 -57.12 -5.45 -63.10
CA TRP A 530 -56.28 -5.72 -64.28
C TRP A 530 -54.88 -6.20 -63.93
N ALA A 531 -54.25 -5.62 -62.91
CA ALA A 531 -52.93 -6.05 -62.43
C ALA A 531 -52.90 -7.50 -61.94
N ASN A 532 -54.04 -8.03 -61.48
CA ASN A 532 -54.17 -9.39 -60.96
C ASN A 532 -54.96 -10.32 -61.90
N ALA A 533 -55.30 -9.86 -63.11
CA ALA A 533 -56.09 -10.64 -64.06
C ALA A 533 -55.33 -11.89 -64.49
N GLU A 534 -56.00 -13.05 -64.47
CA GLU A 534 -55.42 -14.26 -65.02
C GLU A 534 -55.43 -14.22 -66.55
N LEU A 535 -54.52 -14.96 -67.20
CA LEU A 535 -54.37 -14.98 -68.67
C LEU A 535 -55.67 -15.28 -69.42
N THR A 536 -56.55 -16.10 -68.83
CA THR A 536 -57.86 -16.46 -69.39
C THR A 536 -58.88 -15.32 -69.32
N GLU A 537 -58.71 -14.39 -68.39
CA GLU A 537 -59.61 -13.27 -68.14
C GLU A 537 -59.26 -12.04 -69.00
N ILE A 538 -57.99 -11.90 -69.39
CA ILE A 538 -57.45 -10.76 -70.15
C ILE A 538 -58.35 -10.39 -71.35
N LYS A 539 -58.75 -11.38 -72.16
CA LYS A 539 -59.59 -11.14 -73.35
C LYS A 539 -60.96 -10.53 -72.99
N THR A 540 -61.54 -10.96 -71.88
CA THR A 540 -62.86 -10.46 -71.43
C THR A 540 -62.75 -9.08 -70.79
N LEU A 541 -61.61 -8.79 -70.17
CA LEU A 541 -61.33 -7.51 -69.51
C LEU A 541 -60.81 -6.44 -70.48
N LEU A 542 -60.30 -6.80 -71.66
CA LEU A 542 -59.70 -5.88 -72.62
C LEU A 542 -60.57 -4.64 -72.95
N PRO A 543 -61.90 -4.75 -73.22
CA PRO A 543 -62.72 -3.57 -73.46
C PRO A 543 -62.78 -2.62 -72.25
N ARG A 544 -62.77 -3.15 -71.02
CA ARG A 544 -62.74 -2.33 -69.79
C ARG A 544 -61.39 -1.62 -69.63
N VAL A 545 -60.30 -2.23 -70.09
CA VAL A 545 -58.97 -1.60 -70.13
C VAL A 545 -58.96 -0.46 -71.14
N GLU A 546 -59.58 -0.62 -72.31
CA GLU A 546 -59.69 0.47 -73.29
C GLU A 546 -60.51 1.65 -72.74
N ASP A 547 -61.62 1.37 -72.04
CA ASP A 547 -62.42 2.40 -71.36
C ASP A 547 -61.63 3.11 -70.25
N ALA A 548 -60.87 2.33 -69.46
CA ALA A 548 -59.99 2.89 -68.43
C ALA A 548 -58.90 3.76 -69.06
N PHE A 549 -58.25 3.30 -70.12
CA PHE A 549 -57.24 4.06 -70.85
C PHE A 549 -57.81 5.34 -71.47
N ALA A 550 -59.00 5.29 -72.08
CA ALA A 550 -59.66 6.48 -72.61
C ALA A 550 -59.94 7.52 -71.52
N THR A 551 -60.30 7.05 -70.31
CA THR A 551 -60.47 7.91 -69.13
C THR A 551 -59.14 8.53 -68.70
N LEU A 552 -58.06 7.73 -68.62
CA LEU A 552 -56.72 8.24 -68.28
C LEU A 552 -56.23 9.29 -69.31
N LYS A 553 -56.47 9.03 -70.60
CA LYS A 553 -56.08 9.93 -71.69
C LYS A 553 -56.84 11.26 -71.66
N ALA A 554 -58.14 11.23 -71.37
CA ALA A 554 -58.95 12.44 -71.25
C ALA A 554 -58.52 13.32 -70.08
N ASP A 555 -58.09 12.71 -68.97
CA ASP A 555 -57.68 13.40 -67.75
C ASP A 555 -56.18 13.74 -67.70
N GLY A 556 -55.40 13.32 -68.72
CA GLY A 556 -53.95 13.51 -68.74
C GLY A 556 -53.20 12.71 -67.66
N ASP A 557 -53.78 11.63 -67.15
CA ASP A 557 -53.21 10.81 -66.07
C ASP A 557 -52.19 9.81 -66.59
N TYR A 558 -51.01 10.32 -66.91
CA TYR A 558 -49.94 9.49 -67.44
C TYR A 558 -49.29 8.59 -66.37
N LEU A 559 -49.40 8.92 -65.07
CA LEU A 559 -48.85 8.08 -63.99
C LEU A 559 -49.58 6.74 -63.90
N ARG A 560 -50.93 6.76 -63.90
CA ARG A 560 -51.72 5.52 -63.98
C ARG A 560 -51.60 4.85 -65.35
N GLY A 561 -51.41 5.66 -66.40
CA GLY A 561 -51.15 5.15 -67.76
C GLY A 561 -49.86 4.33 -67.81
N TRP A 562 -48.87 4.72 -67.03
CA TRP A 562 -47.61 4.00 -66.99
C TRP A 562 -47.68 2.71 -66.18
N LYS A 563 -48.44 2.66 -65.08
CA LYS A 563 -48.78 1.37 -64.43
C LYS A 563 -49.47 0.43 -65.41
N LEU A 564 -50.41 0.96 -66.20
CA LEU A 564 -51.12 0.17 -67.21
C LEU A 564 -50.15 -0.45 -68.23
N ILE A 565 -49.16 0.31 -68.74
CA ILE A 565 -48.12 -0.23 -69.63
C ILE A 565 -47.36 -1.36 -68.95
N ARG A 566 -46.89 -1.16 -67.71
CA ARG A 566 -46.12 -2.19 -66.98
C ARG A 566 -46.90 -3.47 -66.76
N THR A 567 -48.18 -3.35 -66.44
CA THR A 567 -49.06 -4.52 -66.32
C THR A 567 -49.27 -5.20 -67.68
N ILE A 568 -49.42 -4.43 -68.77
CA ILE A 568 -49.50 -5.01 -70.12
C ILE A 568 -48.19 -5.71 -70.49
N ASP A 569 -47.02 -5.14 -70.18
CA ASP A 569 -45.71 -5.77 -70.41
C ASP A 569 -45.61 -7.13 -69.72
N ALA A 570 -46.05 -7.20 -68.45
CA ALA A 570 -46.08 -8.44 -67.68
C ALA A 570 -47.02 -9.46 -68.31
N HIS A 571 -48.24 -9.06 -68.66
CA HIS A 571 -49.21 -9.91 -69.34
C HIS A 571 -48.71 -10.41 -70.70
N LEU A 572 -48.04 -9.57 -71.49
CA LEU A 572 -47.44 -9.94 -72.77
C LEU A 572 -46.30 -10.95 -72.59
N ALA A 573 -45.48 -10.81 -71.54
CA ALA A 573 -44.43 -11.77 -71.23
C ALA A 573 -45.01 -13.14 -70.85
N ASP A 574 -46.04 -13.16 -70.00
CA ASP A 574 -46.72 -14.38 -69.57
C ASP A 574 -47.47 -15.05 -70.74
N LEU A 575 -48.14 -14.27 -71.59
CA LEU A 575 -48.77 -14.75 -72.82
C LEU A 575 -47.74 -15.30 -73.81
N GLY A 576 -46.61 -14.62 -73.98
CA GLY A 576 -45.52 -15.09 -74.84
C GLY A 576 -44.99 -16.45 -74.38
N ALA A 577 -44.76 -16.62 -73.08
CA ALA A 577 -44.35 -17.90 -72.50
C ALA A 577 -45.40 -18.99 -72.70
N LEU A 578 -46.70 -18.66 -72.57
CA LEU A 578 -47.79 -19.61 -72.81
C LEU A 578 -47.89 -20.00 -74.29
N VAL A 579 -47.79 -19.03 -75.21
CA VAL A 579 -47.80 -19.25 -76.66
C VAL A 579 -46.63 -20.15 -77.07
N ASP A 580 -45.44 -19.91 -76.53
CA ASP A 580 -44.27 -20.77 -76.77
C ASP A 580 -44.52 -22.20 -76.29
N GLN A 581 -45.10 -22.37 -75.10
CA GLN A 581 -45.45 -23.70 -74.56
C GLN A 581 -46.50 -24.44 -75.40
N LEU A 582 -47.54 -23.73 -75.87
CA LEU A 582 -48.59 -24.29 -76.71
C LEU A 582 -48.06 -24.64 -78.10
N SER A 583 -47.20 -23.80 -78.68
CA SER A 583 -46.58 -24.05 -80.00
C SER A 583 -45.72 -25.33 -80.01
N LEU A 584 -45.09 -25.67 -78.88
CA LEU A 584 -44.31 -26.89 -78.72
C LEU A 584 -45.19 -28.15 -78.59
N ARG A 585 -46.47 -28.01 -78.21
CA ARG A 585 -47.40 -29.12 -78.01
C ARG A 585 -48.36 -29.33 -79.18
N ALA A 586 -48.61 -28.32 -79.99
CA ALA A 586 -49.67 -28.33 -81.00
C ALA A 586 -49.34 -29.20 -82.23
N GLY A 587 -50.30 -30.03 -82.64
CA GLY A 587 -50.45 -30.49 -84.02
C GLY A 587 -51.26 -29.49 -84.85
N ASP A 588 -51.37 -29.69 -86.16
CA ASP A 588 -51.87 -28.76 -87.21
C ASP A 588 -53.32 -28.19 -87.08
N GLY A 589 -53.87 -27.96 -85.89
CA GLY A 589 -55.22 -27.40 -85.73
C GLY A 589 -55.60 -26.91 -84.33
N ASP A 590 -54.65 -26.43 -83.51
CA ASP A 590 -54.96 -25.97 -82.15
C ASP A 590 -55.53 -24.54 -82.14
N GLU A 591 -56.87 -24.42 -82.07
CA GLU A 591 -57.64 -23.17 -82.09
C GLU A 591 -57.30 -22.23 -80.91
N GLU A 592 -56.82 -22.80 -79.80
CA GLU A 592 -56.40 -22.05 -78.62
C GLU A 592 -55.13 -21.22 -78.90
N LEU A 593 -54.17 -21.79 -79.64
CA LEU A 593 -52.93 -21.09 -79.99
C LEU A 593 -53.21 -19.82 -80.81
N GLY A 594 -54.10 -19.91 -81.80
CA GLY A 594 -54.50 -18.75 -82.60
C GLY A 594 -55.21 -17.67 -81.77
N THR A 595 -55.99 -18.09 -80.76
CA THR A 595 -56.68 -17.15 -79.85
C THR A 595 -55.70 -16.36 -78.99
N TYR A 596 -54.69 -17.01 -78.42
CA TYR A 596 -53.66 -16.33 -77.62
C TYR A 596 -52.70 -15.49 -78.47
N GLN A 597 -52.41 -15.89 -79.71
CA GLN A 597 -51.64 -15.08 -80.65
C GLN A 597 -52.36 -13.77 -80.99
N GLN A 598 -53.67 -13.84 -81.30
CA GLN A 598 -54.46 -12.63 -81.54
C GLN A 598 -54.52 -11.74 -80.29
N LEU A 599 -54.73 -12.33 -79.11
CA LEU A 599 -54.75 -11.59 -77.85
C LEU A 599 -53.41 -10.88 -77.57
N THR A 600 -52.29 -11.52 -77.93
CA THR A 600 -50.94 -10.93 -77.84
C THR A 600 -50.81 -9.73 -78.77
N GLN A 601 -51.33 -9.83 -80.01
CA GLN A 601 -51.34 -8.70 -80.95
C GLN A 601 -52.21 -7.55 -80.42
N ASP A 602 -53.42 -7.84 -79.97
CA ASP A 602 -54.36 -6.83 -79.47
C ASP A 602 -53.76 -6.08 -78.25
N LEU A 603 -53.08 -6.80 -77.36
CA LEU A 603 -52.37 -6.20 -76.22
C LEU A 603 -51.14 -5.39 -76.64
N ALA A 604 -50.39 -5.82 -77.64
CA ALA A 604 -49.25 -5.06 -78.16
C ALA A 604 -49.70 -3.73 -78.81
N GLU A 605 -50.81 -3.75 -79.56
CA GLU A 605 -51.40 -2.53 -80.13
C GLU A 605 -51.94 -1.60 -79.03
N LEU A 606 -52.51 -2.14 -77.95
CA LEU A 606 -52.88 -1.35 -76.78
C LEU A 606 -51.64 -0.76 -76.09
N GLN A 607 -50.59 -1.56 -75.86
CA GLN A 607 -49.34 -1.14 -75.25
C GLN A 607 -48.73 0.05 -76.00
N GLU A 608 -48.64 -0.01 -77.33
CA GLU A 608 -48.08 1.06 -78.17
C GLU A 608 -48.88 2.37 -78.03
N ARG A 609 -50.22 2.27 -78.01
CA ARG A 609 -51.10 3.44 -77.80
C ARG A 609 -50.91 4.06 -76.42
N VAL A 610 -50.83 3.24 -75.38
CA VAL A 610 -50.64 3.73 -74.00
C VAL A 610 -49.22 4.32 -73.85
N ALA A 611 -48.20 3.68 -74.41
CA ALA A 611 -46.81 4.17 -74.40
C ALA A 611 -46.67 5.52 -75.10
N THR A 612 -47.31 5.69 -76.26
CA THR A 612 -47.34 6.97 -76.98
C THR A 612 -47.97 8.06 -76.12
N PHE A 613 -49.12 7.77 -75.49
CA PHE A 613 -49.77 8.71 -74.58
C PHE A 613 -48.89 9.10 -73.39
N VAL A 614 -48.26 8.12 -72.72
CA VAL A 614 -47.41 8.40 -71.56
C VAL A 614 -46.17 9.22 -71.96
N ALA A 615 -45.58 8.94 -73.13
CA ALA A 615 -44.44 9.71 -73.64
C ALA A 615 -44.83 11.17 -73.95
N GLU A 616 -45.96 11.39 -74.62
CA GLU A 616 -46.47 12.73 -74.94
C GLU A 616 -46.82 13.53 -73.68
N ALA A 617 -47.54 12.92 -72.74
CA ALA A 617 -47.99 13.57 -71.52
C ALA A 617 -46.84 13.88 -70.54
N SER A 618 -45.88 12.97 -70.40
CA SER A 618 -44.69 13.23 -69.56
C SER A 618 -43.76 14.30 -70.14
N ALA A 619 -43.63 14.38 -71.48
CA ALA A 619 -42.87 15.45 -72.13
C ALA A 619 -43.54 16.83 -71.99
N ALA A 620 -44.88 16.89 -72.02
CA ALA A 620 -45.63 18.11 -71.76
C ALA A 620 -45.41 18.61 -70.32
N GLU A 621 -45.27 17.71 -69.34
CA GLU A 621 -44.98 18.13 -67.97
C GLU A 621 -43.54 18.61 -67.77
N GLN A 622 -42.55 17.97 -68.40
CA GLN A 622 -41.15 18.41 -68.33
C GLN A 622 -40.95 19.83 -68.89
N THR A 623 -41.79 20.26 -69.84
CA THR A 623 -41.72 21.61 -70.42
C THR A 623 -42.39 22.68 -69.55
N ASP A 624 -43.36 22.32 -68.72
CA ASP A 624 -44.02 23.24 -67.77
C ASP A 624 -43.30 23.36 -66.41
N SER A 625 -42.39 22.44 -66.09
CA SER A 625 -41.71 22.35 -64.79
C SER A 625 -40.24 22.79 -64.79
N GLU A 626 -39.77 23.45 -65.87
CA GLU A 626 -38.43 24.08 -65.94
C GLU A 626 -38.51 25.60 -65.65
N PRO A 627 -38.48 26.06 -64.37
CA PRO A 627 -38.14 27.43 -64.08
C PRO A 627 -36.63 27.63 -64.30
N ALA A 628 -36.27 28.67 -65.04
CA ALA A 628 -34.90 29.09 -65.34
C ALA A 628 -33.90 28.78 -64.20
N ALA A 629 -33.09 27.73 -64.38
CA ALA A 629 -31.97 27.42 -63.52
C ALA A 629 -30.91 28.52 -63.66
N ALA A 630 -30.99 29.55 -62.82
CA ALA A 630 -29.91 30.50 -62.62
C ALA A 630 -28.70 29.77 -62.03
N ASN A 631 -27.55 29.92 -62.70
CA ASN A 631 -26.20 29.55 -62.27
C ASN A 631 -26.02 29.42 -60.75
N ASN A 632 -26.00 28.19 -60.24
CA ASN A 632 -25.36 27.88 -58.96
C ASN A 632 -23.91 27.50 -59.24
N ALA A 633 -23.03 28.51 -59.19
CA ALA A 633 -21.60 28.32 -59.01
C ALA A 633 -21.32 27.61 -57.68
N PRO A 634 -20.29 26.75 -57.58
CA PRO A 634 -19.97 26.05 -56.34
C PRO A 634 -19.46 27.05 -55.30
N ALA A 635 -20.29 27.36 -54.30
CA ALA A 635 -19.85 28.05 -53.10
C ALA A 635 -18.94 27.11 -52.30
N ALA A 636 -17.67 27.49 -52.19
CA ALA A 636 -16.69 26.87 -51.32
C ALA A 636 -17.20 26.84 -49.87
N ALA A 637 -17.48 25.64 -49.36
CA ALA A 637 -17.75 25.43 -47.95
C ALA A 637 -16.49 25.76 -47.14
N GLY A 638 -16.63 26.72 -46.23
CA GLY A 638 -15.58 27.18 -45.34
C GLY A 638 -15.05 26.05 -44.46
N ASN A 639 -13.73 26.05 -44.32
CA ASN A 639 -12.97 25.26 -43.37
C ASN A 639 -13.58 25.37 -41.96
N ALA A 640 -13.97 24.23 -41.41
CA ALA A 640 -14.08 24.06 -39.97
C ALA A 640 -12.68 24.25 -39.33
N ASN A 641 -12.65 25.03 -38.25
CA ASN A 641 -11.45 25.33 -37.47
C ASN A 641 -10.66 24.05 -37.10
N PRO A 642 -9.32 24.06 -37.22
CA PRO A 642 -8.49 23.01 -36.63
C PRO A 642 -8.53 23.11 -35.09
N PRO A 643 -8.36 21.99 -34.36
CA PRO A 643 -8.25 22.02 -32.91
C PRO A 643 -6.98 22.76 -32.46
N PRO A 644 -6.95 23.33 -31.24
CA PRO A 644 -5.81 24.11 -30.76
C PRO A 644 -4.55 23.23 -30.68
N ALA A 645 -3.46 23.77 -31.22
CA ALA A 645 -2.13 23.17 -31.18
C ALA A 645 -1.67 22.98 -29.73
N THR A 646 -1.57 21.73 -29.29
CA THR A 646 -0.82 21.34 -28.09
C THR A 646 0.65 21.17 -28.43
N ASN A 647 1.47 21.94 -27.73
CA ASN A 647 2.94 21.96 -27.64
C ASN A 647 3.69 20.73 -28.18
N ALA A 648 4.58 21.00 -29.14
CA ALA A 648 5.63 20.10 -29.59
C ALA A 648 6.67 19.82 -28.48
N PRO A 649 7.23 18.60 -28.38
CA PRO A 649 8.44 18.33 -27.61
C PRO A 649 9.70 18.84 -28.36
N PRO A 650 10.78 19.20 -27.64
CA PRO A 650 11.96 19.82 -28.24
C PRO A 650 12.74 18.87 -29.14
N ALA A 651 13.35 19.46 -30.17
CA ALA A 651 14.14 18.82 -31.20
C ALA A 651 15.28 17.94 -30.64
N LYS A 652 15.39 16.71 -31.18
CA LYS A 652 16.63 15.93 -31.10
C LYS A 652 17.60 16.46 -32.15
N SER A 653 18.80 16.79 -31.69
CA SER A 653 19.97 17.16 -32.49
C SER A 653 20.41 16.02 -33.42
N PRO A 654 21.03 16.33 -34.57
CA PRO A 654 21.58 15.32 -35.46
C PRO A 654 22.91 14.80 -34.91
N LEU A 655 23.01 13.48 -34.71
CA LEU A 655 24.27 12.78 -34.49
C LEU A 655 24.47 11.83 -35.67
N GLU A 656 25.40 12.26 -36.51
CA GLU A 656 26.41 11.49 -37.24
C GLU A 656 26.16 9.99 -37.40
N GLU A 657 25.92 9.61 -38.66
CA GLU A 657 26.26 8.30 -39.21
C GLU A 657 27.80 8.15 -39.16
N GLU A 658 28.29 7.21 -38.34
CA GLU A 658 29.61 6.61 -38.56
C GLU A 658 29.42 5.10 -38.78
N GLU A 659 29.86 4.69 -39.97
CA GLU A 659 30.15 3.33 -40.40
C GLU A 659 31.21 2.70 -39.48
N GLU A 660 31.06 1.43 -39.11
CA GLU A 660 32.16 0.51 -38.77
C GLU A 660 31.60 -0.92 -38.90
N GLU A 661 31.84 -1.57 -40.04
CA GLU A 661 32.90 -2.59 -40.23
C GLU A 661 32.94 -3.68 -39.15
N GLU A 662 32.38 -4.85 -39.46
CA GLU A 662 32.94 -6.12 -38.99
C GLU A 662 34.32 -6.32 -39.64
N PRO A 663 35.35 -6.78 -38.91
CA PRO A 663 35.55 -8.24 -38.86
C PRO A 663 36.27 -8.79 -37.60
N ARG A 664 35.77 -9.91 -37.06
CA ARG A 664 36.46 -11.22 -36.91
C ARG A 664 35.72 -12.19 -35.99
#